data_AF-A0A1J0VYI1-F1
#
_entry.id   AF-A0A1J0VYI1-F1
#
_cell.length_a   1.000
_cell.length_b   1.000
_cell.length_c   1.000
_cell.angle_alpha   90.00
_cell.angle_beta   90.00
_cell.angle_gamma   90.00
#
_symmetry.space_group_name_H-M   'P 1'
#
loop_
_entity.id
_entity.type
_entity.pdbx_description
1 polymer ?
#
loop_
_entity_poly.entity_id
_entity_poly.type
_entity_poly.pdbx_seq_one_letter_code
_entity_poly.pdbx_strand_id
1 'polypeptide(L)'
;MSRDLAPHDVFRPQVLNENDPGDAAELTRLRADARIEVVDLRAGLRAELRRIHRAPDADPADDRWVYYPWRSALLAVVGAQGFNAIRLDRNRNKLTVAEQRRLRGRTIGVIGQSSGHEIAYVAALEGICGRLRLADADIVELSNLNRIPGGLFDIGLNKCVVTARRIAELDPYLPVEVFRAGVDDDSIDEFLQGLSVLVEACDSLDVKIAAREAARRHRVPVLMETNDRGLLDVERFDLEPDRRPFHGLLGDVDVAALRGLATRDKAPHVMRILDATQLSPRFAASLAEIDESVTTWPQLAGEVALGAATIATALRRIGLDQPLPSGRVRVDLERALDELAEPLVADPLSGVPPVLAVEPSTSVERILHSIERAPSGGNAQPWAVRVDGEVVHISLDPDRSSAMDIGFRGSAVALGAAMHNARVAAAAVGLLGSSEIVLGGESPVSVTLRLGSGTDPDLAADYPHMLGRETNRSLGTGAPLAPDVLDTLARAAAADGARVYAVADETGIAEVADLLAEADRVRYLTDHLHTEMFGELRQPDEDLRTGLDVRSLELTADEQAKMRIGARADVMAYLRDWSGGRALGEYLRDRVLSSAAVIAIGFPANEGLAGYVKGGSAVERVWIAAQKLGLAVQPVSPVFLYARNADDLRDVSAAFTDTLASVHKRFSALMRIPGHEQVALVLRLSYAPAPTVRSARLPVLGSGNDR
;
A
#
# COMPACT_ATOMS: atom_id res chain seq x y z
N MET A 1 24.91 14.30 36.62
CA MET A 1 24.37 14.87 37.89
C MET A 1 23.32 13.93 38.49
N SER A 2 23.72 12.79 39.09
CA SER A 2 22.76 11.79 39.62
C SER A 2 23.02 11.38 41.08
N ARG A 3 23.91 12.07 41.81
CA ARG A 3 24.41 11.54 43.10
C ARG A 3 23.62 11.93 44.35
N ASP A 4 22.61 12.81 44.28
CA ASP A 4 21.90 13.30 45.48
C ASP A 4 20.35 13.22 45.43
N LEU A 5 19.77 12.27 44.69
CA LEU A 5 18.32 12.03 44.76
C LEU A 5 17.99 11.05 45.90
N ALA A 6 16.93 11.33 46.66
CA ALA A 6 16.44 10.37 47.65
C ALA A 6 16.01 9.06 46.96
N PRO A 7 16.03 7.88 47.63
CA PRO A 7 15.72 6.60 46.98
C PRO A 7 14.34 6.56 46.29
N HIS A 8 13.34 7.29 46.82
CA HIS A 8 12.02 7.42 46.21
C HIS A 8 11.99 8.34 44.98
N ASP A 9 13.00 9.20 44.82
CA ASP A 9 13.16 10.16 43.72
C ASP A 9 13.94 9.61 42.52
N VAL A 10 14.44 8.37 42.59
CA VAL A 10 15.19 7.79 41.47
C VAL A 10 14.24 7.42 40.34
N PHE A 11 14.37 8.06 39.17
CA PHE A 11 13.51 7.85 38.00
C PHE A 11 14.26 7.49 36.71
N ARG A 12 15.60 7.49 36.74
CA ARG A 12 16.44 7.14 35.59
C ARG A 12 17.08 5.78 35.78
N PRO A 13 17.04 4.90 34.77
CA PRO A 13 17.83 3.68 34.80
C PRO A 13 19.31 4.04 34.63
N GLN A 14 20.20 3.17 35.10
CA GLN A 14 21.62 3.28 34.80
C GLN A 14 21.90 2.42 33.56
N VAL A 15 22.31 3.05 32.47
CA VAL A 15 22.71 2.36 31.24
C VAL A 15 24.24 2.22 31.27
N LEU A 16 24.70 0.99 31.45
CA LEU A 16 26.07 0.61 31.76
C LEU A 16 26.71 -0.10 30.56
N ASN A 17 27.94 0.29 30.23
CA ASN A 17 28.77 -0.35 29.21
C ASN A 17 29.81 -1.26 29.87
N GLU A 18 29.74 -2.57 29.64
CA GLU A 18 30.68 -3.52 30.24
C GLU A 18 32.15 -3.34 29.80
N ASN A 19 32.37 -2.62 28.71
CA ASN A 19 33.70 -2.27 28.22
C ASN A 19 34.26 -0.99 28.86
N ASP A 20 33.44 -0.19 29.55
CA ASP A 20 33.92 0.94 30.35
C ASP A 20 34.36 0.43 31.74
N PRO A 21 35.59 0.73 32.21
CA PRO A 21 36.07 0.21 33.49
C PRO A 21 35.24 0.63 34.72
N GLY A 22 34.64 1.82 34.69
CA GLY A 22 33.81 2.32 35.79
C GLY A 22 32.47 1.59 35.86
N ASP A 23 31.81 1.44 34.71
CA ASP A 23 30.57 0.69 34.58
C ASP A 23 30.79 -0.81 34.85
N ALA A 24 31.91 -1.38 34.43
CA ALA A 24 32.26 -2.78 34.71
C ALA A 24 32.36 -3.05 36.23
N ALA A 25 32.99 -2.15 36.99
CA ALA A 25 33.06 -2.27 38.45
C ALA A 25 31.66 -2.18 39.09
N GLU A 26 30.80 -1.29 38.60
CA GLU A 26 29.42 -1.18 39.07
C GLU A 26 28.60 -2.43 38.72
N LEU A 27 28.77 -3.00 37.53
CA LEU A 27 28.13 -4.26 37.13
C LEU A 27 28.54 -5.42 38.04
N THR A 28 29.82 -5.51 38.41
CA THR A 28 30.27 -6.51 39.40
C THR A 28 29.57 -6.32 40.73
N ARG A 29 29.41 -5.07 41.21
CA ARG A 29 28.71 -4.76 42.45
C ARG A 29 27.23 -5.15 42.38
N LEU A 30 26.54 -4.80 41.30
CA LEU A 30 25.12 -5.09 41.09
C LEU A 30 24.84 -6.60 40.98
N ARG A 31 25.67 -7.34 40.23
CA ARG A 31 25.55 -8.80 40.10
C ARG A 31 25.81 -9.57 41.40
N ALA A 32 26.55 -8.98 42.33
CA ALA A 32 26.83 -9.60 43.63
C ALA A 32 25.69 -9.42 44.65
N ASP A 33 24.75 -8.49 44.42
CA ASP A 33 23.61 -8.27 45.31
C ASP A 33 22.49 -9.27 44.99
N ALA A 34 22.28 -10.25 45.89
CA ALA A 34 21.28 -11.30 45.72
C ALA A 34 19.82 -10.81 45.65
N ARG A 35 19.56 -9.53 45.95
CA ARG A 35 18.24 -8.92 45.82
C ARG A 35 17.96 -8.38 44.42
N ILE A 36 18.99 -8.29 43.56
CA ILE A 36 18.87 -7.78 42.20
C ILE A 36 18.60 -8.95 41.25
N GLU A 37 17.47 -8.88 40.53
CA GLU A 37 17.16 -9.80 39.44
C GLU A 37 18.06 -9.48 38.23
N VAL A 38 18.78 -10.47 37.71
CA VAL A 38 19.67 -10.29 36.55
C VAL A 38 19.14 -11.11 35.38
N VAL A 39 18.85 -10.45 34.26
CA VAL A 39 18.28 -11.08 33.06
C VAL A 39 19.05 -10.65 31.81
N ASP A 40 19.51 -11.58 30.99
CA ASP A 40 20.13 -11.27 29.69
C ASP A 40 19.14 -11.54 28.55
N LEU A 41 18.68 -10.46 27.89
CA LEU A 41 17.71 -10.53 26.80
C LEU A 41 18.37 -10.47 25.41
N ARG A 42 19.68 -10.28 25.32
CA ARG A 42 20.38 -9.97 24.04
C ARG A 42 20.20 -11.07 23.02
N ALA A 43 20.26 -12.33 23.42
CA ALA A 43 20.11 -13.47 22.51
C ALA A 43 18.73 -13.48 21.80
N GLY A 44 17.65 -13.27 22.56
CA GLY A 44 16.28 -13.20 22.03
C GLY A 44 16.09 -11.97 21.13
N LEU A 45 16.55 -10.80 21.59
CA LEU A 45 16.46 -9.55 20.84
C LEU A 45 17.25 -9.62 19.53
N ARG A 46 18.43 -10.24 19.50
CA ARG A 46 19.19 -10.45 18.25
C ARG A 46 18.48 -11.40 17.30
N ALA A 47 17.74 -12.39 17.80
CA ALA A 47 16.91 -13.25 16.96
C ALA A 47 15.72 -12.50 16.35
N GLU A 48 15.12 -11.56 17.08
CA GLU A 48 14.12 -10.63 16.55
C GLU A 48 14.71 -9.71 15.47
N LEU A 49 15.86 -9.09 15.74
CA LEU A 49 16.53 -8.19 14.79
C LEU A 49 16.84 -8.89 13.46
N ARG A 50 17.29 -10.16 13.48
CA ARG A 50 17.56 -10.94 12.26
C ARG A 50 16.31 -11.23 11.41
N ARG A 51 15.11 -11.17 11.98
CA ARG A 51 13.84 -11.37 11.24
C ARG A 51 13.35 -10.11 10.52
N ILE A 52 13.94 -8.96 10.82
CA ILE A 52 13.54 -7.68 10.22
C ILE A 52 14.07 -7.61 8.79
N HIS A 53 13.16 -7.33 7.85
CA HIS A 53 13.49 -7.21 6.45
C HIS A 53 14.24 -5.87 6.24
N ARG A 54 15.57 -5.94 6.14
CA ARG A 54 16.53 -4.80 6.16
C ARG A 54 16.73 -4.19 7.55
N ALA A 55 17.15 -5.01 8.51
CA ALA A 55 17.60 -4.53 9.81
C ALA A 55 18.79 -3.55 9.67
N PRO A 56 18.94 -2.56 10.57
CA PRO A 56 20.19 -1.82 10.68
C PRO A 56 21.34 -2.76 11.10
N ASP A 57 22.56 -2.39 10.73
CA ASP A 57 23.74 -2.99 11.33
C ASP A 57 23.80 -2.59 12.81
N ALA A 58 23.84 -3.58 13.71
CA ALA A 58 23.77 -3.38 15.15
C ALA A 58 24.93 -4.11 15.82
N ASP A 59 26.00 -3.34 16.07
CA ASP A 59 27.25 -3.81 16.63
C ASP A 59 27.02 -4.38 18.05
N PRO A 60 27.44 -5.62 18.35
CA PRO A 60 27.55 -6.13 19.72
C PRO A 60 28.28 -5.23 20.72
N ALA A 61 29.22 -4.39 20.27
CA ALA A 61 29.88 -3.41 21.12
C ALA A 61 28.92 -2.32 21.65
N ASP A 62 27.78 -2.11 20.99
CA ASP A 62 26.74 -1.16 21.41
C ASP A 62 25.75 -1.75 22.41
N ASP A 63 25.82 -3.04 22.73
CA ASP A 63 24.96 -3.66 23.73
C ASP A 63 25.22 -3.07 25.12
N ARG A 64 24.16 -3.00 25.94
CA ARG A 64 24.20 -2.35 27.26
C ARG A 64 23.56 -3.21 28.33
N TRP A 65 24.01 -3.01 29.56
CA TRP A 65 23.33 -3.45 30.75
C TRP A 65 22.52 -2.29 31.32
N VAL A 66 21.26 -2.52 31.69
CA VAL A 66 20.36 -1.49 32.16
C VAL A 66 19.87 -1.86 33.55
N TYR A 67 20.28 -1.08 34.55
CA TYR A 67 19.84 -1.25 35.93
C TYR A 67 18.65 -0.34 36.23
N TYR A 68 17.57 -0.93 36.76
CA TYR A 68 16.35 -0.26 37.20
C TYR A 68 16.28 -0.32 38.74
N PRO A 69 16.74 0.72 39.46
CA PRO A 69 16.83 0.69 40.92
C PRO A 69 15.49 0.43 41.61
N TRP A 70 14.39 0.99 41.09
CA TRP A 70 13.04 0.83 41.65
C TRP A 70 12.41 -0.53 41.39
N ARG A 71 12.99 -1.34 40.47
CA ARG A 71 12.59 -2.73 40.22
C ARG A 71 13.54 -3.73 40.86
N SER A 72 14.69 -3.26 41.37
CA SER A 72 15.83 -4.12 41.73
C SER A 72 16.16 -5.11 40.60
N ALA A 73 16.25 -4.62 39.36
CA ALA A 73 16.46 -5.47 38.19
C ALA A 73 17.56 -4.92 37.26
N LEU A 74 18.41 -5.81 36.75
CA LEU A 74 19.53 -5.55 35.84
C LEU A 74 19.34 -6.36 34.56
N LEU A 75 19.09 -5.68 33.44
CA LEU A 75 18.74 -6.31 32.16
C LEU A 75 19.86 -6.07 31.13
N ALA A 76 20.34 -7.11 30.44
CA ALA A 76 21.17 -6.91 29.26
C ALA A 76 20.29 -6.80 28.01
N VAL A 77 20.47 -5.74 27.23
CA VAL A 77 19.70 -5.46 26.01
C VAL A 77 20.62 -5.10 24.85
N VAL A 78 20.10 -5.22 23.63
CA VAL A 78 20.84 -4.78 22.44
C VAL A 78 21.00 -3.26 22.43
N GLY A 79 22.01 -2.76 21.72
CA GLY A 79 22.26 -1.33 21.56
C GLY A 79 21.06 -0.56 21.00
N ALA A 80 21.04 0.77 21.25
CA ALA A 80 19.88 1.63 20.98
C ALA A 80 19.34 1.53 19.55
N GLN A 81 20.19 1.41 18.53
CA GLN A 81 19.76 1.27 17.14
C GLN A 81 19.01 -0.04 16.89
N GLY A 82 19.55 -1.16 17.38
CA GLY A 82 18.91 -2.48 17.28
C GLY A 82 17.62 -2.56 18.09
N PHE A 83 17.64 -2.05 19.33
CA PHE A 83 16.47 -2.02 20.22
C PHE A 83 15.29 -1.29 19.55
N ASN A 84 15.56 -0.13 18.99
CA ASN A 84 14.57 0.69 18.32
C ASN A 84 14.04 0.08 17.02
N ALA A 85 14.91 -0.55 16.23
CA ALA A 85 14.48 -1.25 15.02
C ALA A 85 13.51 -2.38 15.36
N ILE A 86 13.78 -3.16 16.41
CA ILE A 86 12.87 -4.22 16.88
C ILE A 86 11.54 -3.63 17.32
N ARG A 87 11.57 -2.65 18.23
CA ARG A 87 10.36 -2.08 18.85
C ARG A 87 9.41 -1.45 17.83
N LEU A 88 9.95 -0.85 16.76
CA LEU A 88 9.18 -0.04 15.80
C LEU A 88 8.99 -0.68 14.42
N ASP A 89 9.51 -1.89 14.17
CA ASP A 89 9.48 -2.55 12.86
C ASP A 89 8.06 -2.68 12.28
N ARG A 90 7.12 -3.14 13.12
CA ARG A 90 5.72 -3.39 12.70
C ARG A 90 4.97 -2.11 12.33
N ASN A 91 5.47 -0.96 12.77
CA ASN A 91 4.89 0.34 12.50
C ASN A 91 5.60 1.08 11.36
N ARG A 92 6.67 0.52 10.78
CA ARG A 92 7.56 1.24 9.83
C ARG A 92 6.92 1.66 8.51
N ASN A 93 5.71 1.21 8.18
CA ASN A 93 4.96 1.70 7.02
C ASN A 93 3.79 2.61 7.42
N LYS A 94 3.41 2.62 8.70
CA LYS A 94 2.48 3.62 9.27
C LYS A 94 3.23 4.90 9.69
N LEU A 95 4.51 4.75 10.04
CA LEU A 95 5.46 5.81 10.31
C LEU A 95 6.83 5.34 9.80
N THR A 96 7.24 5.84 8.65
CA THR A 96 8.47 5.40 7.95
C THR A 96 9.72 5.56 8.79
N VAL A 97 10.76 4.76 8.52
CA VAL A 97 12.06 4.90 9.22
C VAL A 97 12.61 6.33 9.10
N ALA A 98 12.38 6.99 7.97
CA ALA A 98 12.76 8.40 7.78
C ALA A 98 11.95 9.34 8.69
N GLU A 99 10.63 9.16 8.75
CA GLU A 99 9.74 9.92 9.63
C GLU A 99 10.06 9.67 11.12
N GLN A 100 10.30 8.43 11.53
CA GLN A 100 10.73 8.08 12.88
C GLN A 100 12.02 8.80 13.27
N ARG A 101 13.04 8.80 12.38
CA ARG A 101 14.31 9.53 12.62
C ARG A 101 14.08 11.02 12.79
N ARG A 102 13.21 11.62 11.97
CA ARG A 102 12.86 13.03 12.04
C ARG A 102 12.16 13.37 13.37
N LEU A 103 11.20 12.54 13.79
CA LEU A 103 10.47 12.73 15.05
C LEU A 103 11.36 12.54 16.28
N ARG A 104 12.35 11.65 16.22
CA ARG A 104 13.37 11.50 17.27
C ARG A 104 14.29 12.72 17.43
N GLY A 105 14.31 13.64 16.48
CA GLY A 105 14.98 14.93 16.66
C GLY A 105 14.22 15.90 17.56
N ARG A 106 12.98 15.58 17.97
CA ARG A 106 12.09 16.50 18.70
C ARG A 106 12.17 16.29 20.20
N THR A 107 12.14 17.41 20.94
CA THR A 107 11.94 17.43 22.39
C THR A 107 10.51 17.85 22.69
N ILE A 108 9.76 17.06 23.45
CA ILE A 108 8.38 17.35 23.82
C ILE A 108 8.31 17.66 25.32
N GLY A 109 7.66 18.76 25.68
CA GLY A 109 7.39 19.10 27.08
C GLY A 109 5.94 18.79 27.44
N VAL A 110 5.69 18.26 28.62
CA VAL A 110 4.35 17.96 29.14
C VAL A 110 4.20 18.56 30.54
N ILE A 111 3.31 19.53 30.71
CA ILE A 111 2.97 20.15 31.99
C ILE A 111 1.66 19.52 32.49
N GLY A 112 1.68 18.96 33.70
CA GLY A 112 0.62 18.11 34.26
C GLY A 112 0.83 16.64 33.88
N GLN A 113 0.81 15.75 34.87
CA GLN A 113 1.10 14.32 34.75
C GLN A 113 -0.05 13.45 35.30
N SER A 114 -1.29 13.97 35.21
CA SER A 114 -2.48 13.14 35.25
C SER A 114 -2.77 12.61 33.84
N SER A 115 -3.60 13.28 33.03
CA SER A 115 -3.79 12.91 31.62
C SER A 115 -2.50 13.02 30.79
N GLY A 116 -1.61 13.95 31.16
CA GLY A 116 -0.28 14.10 30.56
C GLY A 116 0.64 12.89 30.73
N HIS A 117 0.41 12.03 31.73
CA HIS A 117 1.16 10.77 31.86
C HIS A 117 0.93 9.88 30.63
N GLU A 118 -0.34 9.64 30.27
CA GLU A 118 -0.69 8.79 29.14
C GLU A 118 -0.20 9.41 27.82
N ILE A 119 -0.29 10.73 27.67
CA ILE A 119 0.26 11.44 26.50
C ILE A 119 1.77 11.19 26.35
N ALA A 120 2.55 11.39 27.43
CA ALA A 120 3.99 11.18 27.41
C ALA A 120 4.35 9.71 27.13
N TYR A 121 3.58 8.78 27.72
CA TYR A 121 3.77 7.35 27.52
C TYR A 121 3.46 6.90 26.09
N VAL A 122 2.34 7.34 25.49
CA VAL A 122 1.99 7.05 24.09
C VAL A 122 3.04 7.65 23.14
N ALA A 123 3.53 8.86 23.42
CA ALA A 123 4.60 9.47 22.63
C ALA A 123 5.90 8.64 22.65
N ALA A 124 6.25 8.05 23.80
CA ALA A 124 7.37 7.13 23.92
C ALA A 124 7.08 5.78 23.21
N LEU A 125 5.86 5.25 23.33
CA LEU A 125 5.41 3.98 22.74
C LEU A 125 5.51 3.99 21.22
N GLU A 126 5.11 5.08 20.59
CA GLU A 126 5.21 5.26 19.15
C GLU A 126 6.60 5.72 18.67
N GLY A 127 7.48 6.13 19.59
CA GLY A 127 8.82 6.62 19.27
C GLY A 127 8.81 7.97 18.55
N ILE A 128 7.84 8.84 18.85
CA ILE A 128 7.60 10.12 18.16
C ILE A 128 8.35 11.32 18.77
N CYS A 129 9.27 11.07 19.70
CA CYS A 129 10.18 12.06 20.26
C CYS A 129 11.53 11.42 20.63
N GLY A 130 12.57 12.24 20.75
CA GLY A 130 13.88 11.81 21.24
C GLY A 130 14.21 12.32 22.64
N ARG A 131 13.34 13.13 23.24
CA ARG A 131 13.47 13.60 24.62
C ARG A 131 12.12 14.08 25.15
N LEU A 132 11.86 13.81 26.42
CA LEU A 132 10.69 14.29 27.16
C LEU A 132 11.10 15.18 28.33
N ARG A 133 10.35 16.26 28.54
CA ARG A 133 10.39 17.07 29.77
C ARG A 133 9.03 17.01 30.46
N LEU A 134 9.01 16.62 31.73
CA LEU A 134 7.78 16.45 32.51
C LEU A 134 7.78 17.43 33.67
N ALA A 135 6.66 18.12 33.90
CA ALA A 135 6.49 19.02 35.03
C ALA A 135 5.16 18.79 35.75
N ASP A 136 5.21 18.50 37.04
CA ASP A 136 4.07 18.33 37.94
C ASP A 136 4.58 18.32 39.39
N ALA A 137 3.93 19.10 40.25
CA ALA A 137 4.28 19.24 41.65
C ALA A 137 3.64 18.17 42.55
N ASP A 138 2.60 17.50 42.06
CA ASP A 138 1.78 16.61 42.86
C ASP A 138 2.40 15.22 43.03
N ILE A 139 1.90 14.53 44.04
CA ILE A 139 2.12 13.10 44.28
C ILE A 139 0.96 12.27 43.73
N VAL A 140 1.20 10.99 43.50
CA VAL A 140 0.15 10.03 43.17
C VAL A 140 -0.67 9.73 44.41
N GLU A 141 -1.98 9.95 44.30
CA GLU A 141 -2.97 9.56 45.32
C GLU A 141 -3.83 8.40 44.81
N LEU A 142 -4.48 7.69 45.74
CA LEU A 142 -5.39 6.60 45.38
C LEU A 142 -6.53 7.06 44.44
N SER A 143 -7.03 8.29 44.65
CA SER A 143 -8.06 8.92 43.82
C SER A 143 -7.62 9.15 42.36
N ASN A 144 -6.32 9.09 42.08
CA ASN A 144 -5.77 9.29 40.74
C ASN A 144 -5.67 8.00 39.93
N LEU A 145 -5.69 6.83 40.59
CA LEU A 145 -5.49 5.53 39.94
C LEU A 145 -6.68 5.10 39.03
N ASN A 146 -7.74 5.90 38.96
CA ASN A 146 -8.81 5.73 37.98
C ASN A 146 -8.38 6.14 36.55
N ARG A 147 -7.28 6.90 36.40
CA ARG A 147 -6.85 7.47 35.11
C ARG A 147 -5.35 7.66 34.94
N ILE A 148 -4.57 7.67 36.02
CA ILE A 148 -3.10 7.63 35.95
C ILE A 148 -2.65 6.19 35.78
N PRO A 149 -1.81 5.86 34.78
CA PRO A 149 -1.22 4.53 34.58
C PRO A 149 -0.17 4.12 35.64
N GLY A 150 -0.57 4.10 36.92
CA GLY A 150 0.25 3.65 38.06
C GLY A 150 -0.40 2.50 38.84
N GLY A 151 0.24 2.08 39.93
CA GLY A 151 -0.28 1.08 40.86
C GLY A 151 -0.22 1.51 42.32
N LEU A 152 -0.66 0.63 43.23
CA LEU A 152 -0.69 0.91 44.68
C LEU A 152 0.70 1.23 45.26
N PHE A 153 1.77 0.71 44.65
CA PHE A 153 3.16 0.96 45.06
C PHE A 153 3.67 2.34 44.67
N ASP A 154 2.93 3.08 43.84
CA ASP A 154 3.30 4.42 43.38
C ASP A 154 2.69 5.52 44.26
N ILE A 155 1.76 5.19 45.16
CA ILE A 155 1.10 6.16 46.04
C ILE A 155 2.14 6.88 46.89
N GLY A 156 2.08 8.21 46.91
CA GLY A 156 3.03 9.07 47.62
C GLY A 156 4.26 9.47 46.81
N LEU A 157 4.47 8.91 45.62
CA LEU A 157 5.55 9.32 44.72
C LEU A 157 5.10 10.48 43.83
N ASN A 158 6.04 11.36 43.44
CA ASN A 158 5.76 12.43 42.49
C ASN A 158 5.27 11.87 41.14
N LYS A 159 4.25 12.50 40.54
CA LYS A 159 3.62 12.02 39.30
C LYS A 159 4.60 11.97 38.12
N CYS A 160 5.53 12.92 38.00
CA CYS A 160 6.56 12.88 36.95
C CYS A 160 7.53 11.71 37.14
N VAL A 161 7.90 11.37 38.39
CA VAL A 161 8.78 10.24 38.70
C VAL A 161 8.15 8.93 38.22
N VAL A 162 6.87 8.71 38.52
CA VAL A 162 6.12 7.51 38.12
C VAL A 162 6.04 7.42 36.60
N THR A 163 5.74 8.53 35.92
CA THR A 163 5.72 8.60 34.45
C THR A 163 7.08 8.28 33.84
N ALA A 164 8.15 8.90 34.36
CA ALA A 164 9.51 8.69 33.87
C ALA A 164 9.99 7.25 34.06
N ARG A 165 9.66 6.60 35.19
CA ARG A 165 9.95 5.18 35.42
C ARG A 165 9.27 4.29 34.40
N ARG A 166 7.98 4.51 34.15
CA ARG A 166 7.20 3.72 33.18
C ARG A 166 7.73 3.88 31.75
N ILE A 167 8.16 5.08 31.38
CA ILE A 167 8.81 5.33 30.08
C ILE A 167 10.18 4.64 30.02
N ALA A 168 10.98 4.71 31.08
CA ALA A 168 12.29 4.07 31.12
C ALA A 168 12.22 2.54 30.99
N GLU A 169 11.20 1.91 31.58
CA GLU A 169 10.92 0.47 31.44
C GLU A 169 10.51 0.08 30.02
N LEU A 170 9.95 1.01 29.25
CA LEU A 170 9.59 0.83 27.84
C LEU A 170 10.79 1.07 26.90
N ASP A 171 11.54 2.14 27.12
CA ASP A 171 12.69 2.54 26.31
C ASP A 171 13.78 3.15 27.21
N PRO A 172 14.81 2.37 27.59
CA PRO A 172 15.86 2.85 28.49
C PRO A 172 16.78 3.89 27.84
N TYR A 173 16.67 4.08 26.53
CA TYR A 173 17.48 5.03 25.78
C TYR A 173 16.77 6.38 25.58
N LEU A 174 15.48 6.50 25.92
CA LEU A 174 14.73 7.75 25.80
C LEU A 174 15.03 8.66 27.01
N PRO A 175 15.70 9.82 26.81
CA PRO A 175 15.97 10.74 27.91
C PRO A 175 14.69 11.42 28.40
N VAL A 176 14.47 11.35 29.72
CA VAL A 176 13.40 12.05 30.42
C VAL A 176 13.99 13.01 31.47
N GLU A 177 13.58 14.27 31.41
CA GLU A 177 13.88 15.32 32.39
C GLU A 177 12.63 15.61 33.22
N VAL A 178 12.80 15.78 34.54
CA VAL A 178 11.69 15.91 35.48
C VAL A 178 11.83 17.19 36.32
N PHE A 179 10.79 18.02 36.27
CA PHE A 179 10.60 19.26 37.03
C PHE A 179 9.60 18.98 38.17
N ARG A 180 10.11 18.47 39.30
CA ARG A 180 9.31 17.97 40.44
C ARG A 180 8.52 19.04 41.19
N ALA A 181 8.92 20.30 41.07
CA ALA A 181 8.21 21.43 41.67
C ALA A 181 7.11 21.99 40.74
N GLY A 182 6.87 21.33 39.60
CA GLY A 182 6.10 21.92 38.51
C GLY A 182 6.90 23.00 37.78
N VAL A 183 6.18 23.96 37.19
CA VAL A 183 6.75 25.16 36.58
C VAL A 183 6.13 26.41 37.21
N ASP A 184 6.94 27.44 37.33
CA ASP A 184 6.61 28.77 37.84
C ASP A 184 7.27 29.84 36.95
N ASP A 185 7.16 31.11 37.33
CA ASP A 185 7.70 32.23 36.54
C ASP A 185 9.21 32.15 36.34
N ASP A 186 9.94 31.57 37.29
CA ASP A 186 11.40 31.49 37.26
C ASP A 186 11.90 30.27 36.45
N SER A 187 11.10 29.20 36.37
CA SER A 187 11.47 27.93 35.73
C SER A 187 10.83 27.67 34.36
N ILE A 188 9.76 28.40 34.00
CA ILE A 188 9.00 28.11 32.77
C ILE A 188 9.79 28.39 31.50
N ASP A 189 10.64 29.42 31.49
CA ASP A 189 11.48 29.74 30.35
C ASP A 189 12.59 28.68 30.16
N GLU A 190 13.15 28.13 31.24
CA GLU A 190 14.08 26.98 31.19
C GLU A 190 13.37 25.73 30.65
N PHE A 191 12.17 25.44 31.15
CA PHE A 191 11.37 24.30 30.71
C PHE A 191 11.11 24.33 29.20
N LEU A 192 10.76 25.50 28.67
CA LEU A 192 10.43 25.70 27.25
C LEU A 192 11.66 25.75 26.32
N GLN A 193 12.85 26.04 26.85
CA GLN A 193 14.03 26.26 26.03
C GLN A 193 14.38 25.03 25.17
N GLY A 194 14.27 25.16 23.84
CA GLY A 194 14.55 24.09 22.89
C GLY A 194 13.46 23.01 22.78
N LEU A 195 12.25 23.26 23.31
CA LEU A 195 11.10 22.41 23.05
C LEU A 195 10.63 22.55 21.59
N SER A 196 10.19 21.44 21.02
CA SER A 196 9.54 21.40 19.70
C SER A 196 8.03 21.63 19.83
N VAL A 197 7.41 21.07 20.88
CA VAL A 197 5.99 21.24 21.19
C VAL A 197 5.83 21.20 22.71
N LEU A 198 4.95 22.06 23.23
CA LEU A 198 4.45 21.96 24.60
C LEU A 198 3.08 21.27 24.58
N VAL A 199 2.89 20.28 25.45
CA VAL A 199 1.58 19.76 25.81
C VAL A 199 1.20 20.30 27.19
N GLU A 200 0.05 20.95 27.27
CA GLU A 200 -0.48 21.50 28.51
C GLU A 200 -1.68 20.68 28.97
N ALA A 201 -1.55 20.04 30.14
CA ALA A 201 -2.52 19.12 30.72
C ALA A 201 -2.64 19.29 32.25
N CYS A 202 -2.43 20.50 32.76
CA CYS A 202 -2.53 20.82 34.18
C CYS A 202 -3.89 21.44 34.53
N ASP A 203 -4.27 21.46 35.81
CA ASP A 203 -5.58 21.98 36.25
C ASP A 203 -5.54 23.46 36.64
N SER A 204 -4.34 24.03 36.89
CA SER A 204 -4.17 25.41 37.34
C SER A 204 -4.26 26.39 36.18
N LEU A 205 -5.35 27.18 36.13
CA LEU A 205 -5.56 28.23 35.12
C LEU A 205 -4.36 29.20 35.02
N ASP A 206 -3.72 29.52 36.14
CA ASP A 206 -2.59 30.46 36.16
C ASP A 206 -1.38 29.88 35.42
N VAL A 207 -1.10 28.60 35.66
CA VAL A 207 -0.03 27.86 34.97
C VAL A 207 -0.38 27.72 33.50
N LYS A 208 -1.64 27.42 33.15
CA LYS A 208 -2.08 27.32 31.74
C LYS A 208 -1.80 28.60 30.95
N ILE A 209 -2.04 29.76 31.56
CA ILE A 209 -1.83 31.06 30.92
C ILE A 209 -0.35 31.39 30.87
N ALA A 210 0.38 31.22 31.99
CA ALA A 210 1.82 31.47 32.03
C ALA A 210 2.56 30.62 30.99
N ALA A 211 2.18 29.35 30.84
CA ALA A 211 2.74 28.43 29.85
C ALA A 211 2.49 28.88 28.42
N ARG A 212 1.30 29.39 28.09
CA ARG A 212 0.99 29.93 26.76
C ARG A 212 1.72 31.24 26.47
N GLU A 213 1.79 32.13 27.45
CA GLU A 213 2.55 33.38 27.32
C GLU A 213 4.03 33.12 27.10
N ALA A 214 4.62 32.20 27.86
CA ALA A 214 5.98 31.79 27.69
C ALA A 214 6.19 31.05 26.35
N ALA A 215 5.31 30.10 26.00
CA ALA A 215 5.37 29.41 24.71
C ALA A 215 5.29 30.37 23.52
N ARG A 216 4.47 31.42 23.62
CA ARG A 216 4.40 32.51 22.65
C ARG A 216 5.73 33.25 22.51
N ARG A 217 6.38 33.61 23.62
CA ARG A 217 7.73 34.24 23.61
C ARG A 217 8.79 33.33 22.98
N HIS A 218 8.74 32.03 23.27
CA HIS A 218 9.67 31.03 22.75
C HIS A 218 9.30 30.50 21.36
N ARG A 219 8.16 30.92 20.79
CA ARG A 219 7.61 30.41 19.53
C ARG A 219 7.46 28.88 19.53
N VAL A 220 6.94 28.36 20.64
CA VAL A 220 6.67 26.92 20.82
C VAL A 220 5.17 26.69 20.63
N PRO A 221 4.76 25.77 19.74
CA PRO A 221 3.34 25.42 19.63
C PRO A 221 2.85 24.75 20.91
N VAL A 222 1.60 25.03 21.27
CA VAL A 222 0.93 24.42 22.43
C VAL A 222 -0.20 23.52 21.94
N LEU A 223 -0.27 22.33 22.52
CA LEU A 223 -1.38 21.40 22.39
C LEU A 223 -2.03 21.19 23.75
N MET A 224 -3.36 21.25 23.80
CA MET A 224 -4.13 20.91 24.98
C MET A 224 -5.28 20.01 24.56
N GLU A 225 -5.58 18.99 25.35
CA GLU A 225 -6.77 18.18 25.19
C GLU A 225 -7.57 18.19 26.49
N THR A 226 -8.88 18.32 26.38
CA THR A 226 -9.80 18.25 27.52
C THR A 226 -10.73 17.07 27.33
N ASN A 227 -10.74 16.17 28.31
CA ASN A 227 -11.27 14.81 28.17
C ASN A 227 -12.77 14.73 27.82
N ASP A 228 -13.59 15.71 28.21
CA ASP A 228 -15.01 15.72 27.85
C ASP A 228 -15.21 15.99 26.35
N ARG A 229 -15.77 14.98 25.65
CA ARG A 229 -16.01 14.98 24.19
C ARG A 229 -14.76 15.29 23.35
N GLY A 230 -13.57 14.91 23.85
CA GLY A 230 -12.31 14.93 23.11
C GLY A 230 -11.95 16.28 22.50
N LEU A 231 -12.13 17.39 23.23
CA LEU A 231 -11.81 18.74 22.72
C LEU A 231 -10.30 18.93 22.66
N LEU A 232 -9.78 18.99 21.44
CA LEU A 232 -8.40 19.36 21.12
C LEU A 232 -8.32 20.86 20.84
N ASP A 233 -7.34 21.51 21.46
CA ASP A 233 -6.96 22.91 21.27
C ASP A 233 -5.50 22.98 20.80
N VAL A 234 -5.28 23.68 19.69
CA VAL A 234 -3.98 23.80 19.02
C VAL A 234 -3.62 25.28 18.88
N GLU A 235 -2.49 25.70 19.43
CA GLU A 235 -1.99 27.06 19.31
C GLU A 235 -0.57 27.05 18.72
N ARG A 236 -0.47 27.32 17.42
CA ARG A 236 0.78 27.36 16.64
C ARG A 236 1.52 28.69 16.81
N PHE A 237 1.99 29.01 18.02
CA PHE A 237 2.79 30.23 18.26
C PHE A 237 4.10 30.29 17.44
N ASP A 238 4.56 29.16 16.92
CA ASP A 238 5.64 29.07 15.95
C ASP A 238 5.30 29.69 14.58
N LEU A 239 4.02 29.65 14.19
CA LEU A 239 3.52 30.22 12.94
C LEU A 239 2.79 31.55 13.14
N GLU A 240 2.12 31.72 14.28
CA GLU A 240 1.27 32.85 14.64
C GLU A 240 1.74 33.46 15.98
N PRO A 241 2.91 34.13 16.04
CA PRO A 241 3.49 34.62 17.29
C PRO A 241 2.65 35.71 17.98
N ASP A 242 1.80 36.42 17.23
CA ASP A 242 0.92 37.46 17.76
C ASP A 242 -0.44 36.92 18.25
N ARG A 243 -0.68 35.61 18.11
CA ARG A 243 -1.92 34.98 18.58
C ARG A 243 -2.08 35.20 20.08
N ARG A 244 -3.30 35.59 20.50
CA ARG A 244 -3.67 35.67 21.92
C ARG A 244 -3.86 34.26 22.50
N PRO A 245 -3.39 33.98 23.73
CA PRO A 245 -3.66 32.72 24.41
C PRO A 245 -5.13 32.33 24.44
N PHE A 246 -5.41 31.03 24.37
CA PHE A 246 -6.74 30.45 24.27
C PHE A 246 -7.57 31.07 23.13
N HIS A 247 -6.92 31.38 22.02
CA HIS A 247 -7.54 32.05 20.87
C HIS A 247 -8.26 33.37 21.20
N GLY A 248 -7.93 34.02 22.33
CA GLY A 248 -8.60 35.22 22.81
C GLY A 248 -9.93 35.00 23.53
N LEU A 249 -10.32 33.75 23.84
CA LEU A 249 -11.57 33.41 24.55
C LEU A 249 -11.69 34.08 25.94
N LEU A 250 -10.56 34.44 26.54
CA LEU A 250 -10.52 35.13 27.82
C LEU A 250 -10.82 36.63 27.71
N GLY A 251 -10.84 37.22 26.51
CA GLY A 251 -11.07 38.65 26.30
C GLY A 251 -9.87 39.51 26.69
N ASP A 252 -10.10 40.73 27.18
CA ASP A 252 -9.06 41.67 27.63
C ASP A 252 -8.70 41.48 29.12
N VAL A 253 -8.91 40.27 29.66
CA VAL A 253 -8.59 39.99 31.06
C VAL A 253 -7.07 39.99 31.22
N ASP A 254 -6.58 40.87 32.08
CA ASP A 254 -5.16 40.94 32.44
C ASP A 254 -4.73 39.63 33.12
N VAL A 255 -3.70 38.99 32.57
CA VAL A 255 -3.09 37.76 33.09
C VAL A 255 -2.63 37.92 34.53
N ALA A 256 -2.15 39.12 34.90
CA ALA A 256 -1.75 39.41 36.28
C ALA A 256 -2.94 39.43 37.25
N ALA A 257 -4.12 39.85 36.77
CA ALA A 257 -5.35 39.90 37.58
C ALA A 257 -5.94 38.50 37.84
N LEU A 258 -5.71 37.52 36.95
CA LEU A 258 -6.21 36.15 37.11
C LEU A 258 -5.51 35.37 38.24
N ARG A 259 -4.21 35.62 38.48
CA ARG A 259 -3.40 34.89 39.47
C ARG A 259 -3.90 35.04 40.90
N GLY A 260 -4.42 36.21 41.26
CA GLY A 260 -4.92 36.51 42.61
C GLY A 260 -6.38 36.10 42.86
N LEU A 261 -7.07 35.55 41.86
CA LEU A 261 -8.48 35.18 41.98
C LEU A 261 -8.67 33.94 42.85
N ALA A 262 -9.71 33.95 43.67
CA ALA A 262 -10.18 32.74 44.33
C ALA A 262 -10.69 31.74 43.29
N THR A 263 -10.69 30.44 43.61
CA THR A 263 -11.14 29.36 42.70
C THR A 263 -12.52 29.64 42.10
N ARG A 264 -13.44 30.18 42.91
CA ARG A 264 -14.80 30.55 42.47
C ARG A 264 -14.80 31.63 41.38
N ASP A 265 -13.90 32.60 41.47
CA ASP A 265 -13.80 33.70 40.52
C ASP A 265 -13.11 33.27 39.20
N LYS A 266 -12.36 32.16 39.23
CA LYS A 266 -11.77 31.53 38.03
C LYS A 266 -12.79 30.72 37.22
N ALA A 267 -13.87 30.25 37.83
CA ALA A 267 -14.83 29.34 37.19
C ALA A 267 -15.42 29.86 35.85
N PRO A 268 -15.84 31.14 35.71
CA PRO A 268 -16.34 31.67 34.44
C PRO A 268 -15.30 31.67 33.31
N HIS A 269 -14.01 31.73 33.64
CA HIS A 269 -12.91 31.68 32.66
C HIS A 269 -12.68 30.24 32.18
N VAL A 270 -12.68 29.29 33.11
CA VAL A 270 -12.57 27.86 32.80
C VAL A 270 -13.74 27.41 31.92
N MET A 271 -14.97 27.83 32.23
CA MET A 271 -16.16 27.51 31.41
C MET A 271 -16.08 28.05 29.97
N ARG A 272 -15.39 29.18 29.75
CA ARG A 272 -15.16 29.71 28.40
C ARG A 272 -14.12 28.89 27.62
N ILE A 273 -13.07 28.43 28.30
CA ILE A 273 -12.04 27.56 27.71
C ILE A 273 -12.66 26.21 27.31
N LEU A 274 -13.43 25.60 28.21
CA LEU A 274 -14.07 24.29 27.99
C LEU A 274 -15.26 24.33 27.02
N ASP A 275 -15.75 25.52 26.68
CA ASP A 275 -16.98 25.73 25.91
C ASP A 275 -18.20 25.04 26.56
N ALA A 276 -18.70 25.64 27.63
CA ALA A 276 -19.80 25.12 28.46
C ALA A 276 -21.04 24.66 27.66
N THR A 277 -21.31 25.26 26.50
CA THR A 277 -22.48 24.92 25.67
C THR A 277 -22.33 23.60 24.92
N GLN A 278 -21.10 23.10 24.79
CA GLN A 278 -20.75 21.89 24.06
C GLN A 278 -20.33 20.73 24.98
N LEU A 279 -20.37 20.93 26.29
CA LEU A 279 -20.09 19.86 27.26
C LEU A 279 -21.08 18.71 27.13
N SER A 280 -20.66 17.49 27.46
CA SER A 280 -21.59 16.37 27.54
C SER A 280 -22.63 16.63 28.66
N PRO A 281 -23.89 16.17 28.49
CA PRO A 281 -24.93 16.39 29.50
C PRO A 281 -24.55 15.82 30.88
N ARG A 282 -23.86 14.68 30.92
CA ARG A 282 -23.42 14.04 32.18
C ARG A 282 -22.31 14.83 32.85
N PHE A 283 -21.31 15.25 32.10
CA PHE A 283 -20.23 16.06 32.64
C PHE A 283 -20.77 17.40 33.17
N ALA A 284 -21.58 18.10 32.38
CA ALA A 284 -22.20 19.36 32.79
C ALA A 284 -23.05 19.20 34.07
N ALA A 285 -23.81 18.11 34.21
CA ALA A 285 -24.55 17.80 35.43
C ALA A 285 -23.60 17.55 36.62
N SER A 286 -22.51 16.80 36.43
CA SER A 286 -21.51 16.57 37.48
C SER A 286 -20.80 17.84 37.92
N LEU A 287 -20.61 18.83 37.05
CA LEU A 287 -20.04 20.13 37.45
C LEU A 287 -20.92 20.87 38.46
N ALA A 288 -22.24 20.68 38.41
CA ALA A 288 -23.16 21.25 39.39
C ALA A 288 -23.13 20.53 40.75
N GLU A 289 -22.52 19.35 40.80
CA GLU A 289 -22.46 18.46 41.96
C GLU A 289 -21.09 18.45 42.67
N ILE A 290 -20.14 19.26 42.19
CA ILE A 290 -18.82 19.42 42.83
C ILE A 290 -19.01 20.04 44.22
N ASP A 291 -18.31 19.45 45.21
CA ASP A 291 -18.41 19.72 46.65
C ASP A 291 -19.75 19.33 47.31
N GLU A 292 -20.74 18.86 46.54
CA GLU A 292 -22.02 18.35 47.05
C GLU A 292 -22.05 16.81 47.09
N SER A 293 -21.84 16.16 45.94
CA SER A 293 -21.82 14.69 45.83
C SER A 293 -20.54 14.12 45.20
N VAL A 294 -19.74 14.96 44.54
CA VAL A 294 -18.40 14.59 44.02
C VAL A 294 -17.35 15.62 44.45
N THR A 295 -16.12 15.17 44.71
CA THR A 295 -15.06 16.05 45.26
C THR A 295 -14.34 16.87 44.20
N THR A 296 -14.36 16.43 42.94
CA THR A 296 -13.63 17.09 41.85
C THR A 296 -14.19 16.67 40.50
N TRP A 297 -13.63 17.24 39.44
CA TRP A 297 -13.97 16.99 38.05
C TRP A 297 -13.96 15.49 37.72
N PRO A 298 -15.04 14.93 37.15
CA PRO A 298 -15.04 13.55 36.71
C PRO A 298 -14.19 13.39 35.45
N GLN A 299 -13.39 12.33 35.40
CA GLN A 299 -12.57 11.98 34.24
C GLN A 299 -12.58 10.47 34.04
N LEU A 300 -12.89 10.01 32.83
CA LEU A 300 -12.83 8.60 32.46
C LEU A 300 -11.49 8.25 31.82
N ALA A 301 -10.94 7.08 32.15
CA ALA A 301 -9.67 6.61 31.56
C ALA A 301 -9.74 6.50 30.02
N GLY A 302 -10.90 6.11 29.46
CA GLY A 302 -11.09 6.01 28.01
C GLY A 302 -10.98 7.36 27.29
N GLU A 303 -11.50 8.43 27.92
CA GLU A 303 -11.39 9.79 27.39
C GLU A 303 -9.96 10.32 27.49
N VAL A 304 -9.25 10.01 28.59
CA VAL A 304 -7.82 10.31 28.73
C VAL A 304 -6.99 9.60 27.67
N ALA A 305 -7.28 8.32 27.38
CA ALA A 305 -6.60 7.56 26.34
C ALA A 305 -6.88 8.11 24.93
N LEU A 306 -8.13 8.52 24.65
CA LEU A 306 -8.48 9.21 23.41
C LEU A 306 -7.72 10.53 23.27
N GLY A 307 -7.61 11.29 24.35
CA GLY A 307 -6.84 12.53 24.38
C GLY A 307 -5.37 12.30 24.06
N ALA A 308 -4.76 11.26 24.65
CA ALA A 308 -3.40 10.86 24.35
C ALA A 308 -3.20 10.46 22.87
N ALA A 309 -4.12 9.69 22.29
CA ALA A 309 -4.07 9.33 20.87
C ALA A 309 -4.22 10.56 19.95
N THR A 310 -5.07 11.51 20.34
CA THR A 310 -5.30 12.76 19.60
C THR A 310 -4.06 13.66 19.63
N ILE A 311 -3.47 13.86 20.81
CA ILE A 311 -2.23 14.63 20.97
C ILE A 311 -1.05 13.97 20.25
N ALA A 312 -0.86 12.64 20.36
CA ALA A 312 0.19 11.93 19.64
C ALA A 312 0.07 12.11 18.11
N THR A 313 -1.16 12.13 17.59
CA THR A 313 -1.41 12.43 16.17
C THR A 313 -1.05 13.86 15.81
N ALA A 314 -1.38 14.85 16.65
CA ALA A 314 -0.99 16.24 16.45
C ALA A 314 0.54 16.44 16.52
N LEU A 315 1.22 15.77 17.46
CA LEU A 315 2.69 15.75 17.57
C LEU A 315 3.34 15.22 16.28
N ARG A 316 2.83 14.12 15.71
CA ARG A 316 3.30 13.60 14.42
C ARG A 316 3.10 14.62 13.30
N ARG A 317 1.92 15.24 13.21
CA ARG A 317 1.65 16.24 12.17
C ARG A 317 2.62 17.41 12.25
N ILE A 318 2.83 17.99 13.43
CA ILE A 318 3.79 19.10 13.62
C ILE A 318 5.22 18.62 13.31
N GLY A 319 5.63 17.48 13.87
CA GLY A 319 7.01 17.00 13.73
C GLY A 319 7.40 16.62 12.30
N LEU A 320 6.42 16.24 11.47
CA LEU A 320 6.55 15.87 10.05
C LEU A 320 6.19 17.02 9.08
N ASP A 321 5.94 18.23 9.57
CA ASP A 321 5.49 19.40 8.81
C ASP A 321 4.20 19.16 8.01
N GLN A 322 3.30 18.31 8.51
CA GLN A 322 1.97 18.12 7.94
C GLN A 322 1.03 19.26 8.38
N PRO A 323 -0.03 19.58 7.60
CA PRO A 323 -0.97 20.62 7.96
C PRO A 323 -1.67 20.39 9.31
N LEU A 324 -1.49 21.36 10.21
CA LEU A 324 -2.19 21.48 11.48
C LEU A 324 -2.23 22.97 11.89
N PRO A 325 -3.25 23.73 11.50
CA PRO A 325 -3.39 25.14 11.87
C PRO A 325 -3.81 25.28 13.34
N SER A 326 -3.70 26.48 13.89
CA SER A 326 -4.31 26.78 15.19
C SER A 326 -5.83 26.71 15.13
N GLY A 327 -6.45 26.26 16.22
CA GLY A 327 -7.90 26.19 16.36
C GLY A 327 -8.32 25.09 17.32
N ARG A 328 -9.63 24.83 17.35
CA ARG A 328 -10.24 23.78 18.18
C ARG A 328 -11.05 22.80 17.36
N VAL A 329 -11.02 21.52 17.75
CA VAL A 329 -11.85 20.45 17.18
C VAL A 329 -12.25 19.47 18.28
N ARG A 330 -13.38 18.79 18.13
CA ARG A 330 -13.82 17.72 19.03
C ARG A 330 -13.74 16.37 18.34
N VAL A 331 -13.11 15.41 19.00
CA VAL A 331 -13.13 13.98 18.63
C VAL A 331 -14.11 13.30 19.58
N ASP A 332 -15.40 13.37 19.26
CA ASP A 332 -16.47 12.85 20.11
C ASP A 332 -16.80 11.39 19.76
N LEU A 333 -16.37 10.45 20.61
CA LEU A 333 -16.57 9.01 20.41
C LEU A 333 -18.04 8.59 20.52
N GLU A 334 -18.80 9.20 21.45
CA GLU A 334 -20.22 8.87 21.62
C GLU A 334 -20.98 9.23 20.34
N ARG A 335 -20.72 10.44 19.82
CA ARG A 335 -21.29 10.86 18.53
C ARG A 335 -20.87 9.95 17.38
N ALA A 336 -19.61 9.50 17.35
CA ALA A 336 -19.15 8.57 16.30
C ALA A 336 -19.82 7.20 16.39
N LEU A 337 -20.16 6.73 17.60
CA LEU A 337 -20.89 5.47 17.80
C LEU A 337 -22.37 5.58 17.44
N ASP A 338 -22.98 6.77 17.54
CA ASP A 338 -24.34 7.02 17.05
C ASP A 338 -24.45 6.86 15.50
N GLU A 339 -23.34 6.88 14.77
CA GLU A 339 -23.28 6.71 13.30
C GLU A 339 -23.13 5.24 12.84
N LEU A 340 -23.20 4.26 13.76
CA LEU A 340 -23.12 2.83 13.41
C LEU A 340 -24.23 2.41 12.43
N ALA A 341 -23.84 1.71 11.35
CA ALA A 341 -24.74 1.22 10.32
C ALA A 341 -24.40 -0.23 9.90
N GLU A 342 -25.38 -0.96 9.35
CA GLU A 342 -25.14 -2.29 8.79
C GLU A 342 -24.24 -2.21 7.53
N PRO A 343 -23.24 -3.11 7.40
CA PRO A 343 -22.38 -3.11 6.22
C PRO A 343 -23.15 -3.57 4.98
N LEU A 344 -22.93 -2.90 3.85
CA LEU A 344 -23.45 -3.34 2.56
C LEU A 344 -22.82 -4.69 2.17
N VAL A 345 -23.63 -5.74 2.08
CA VAL A 345 -23.22 -7.03 1.52
C VAL A 345 -23.54 -6.99 0.03
N ALA A 346 -22.52 -6.80 -0.81
CA ALA A 346 -22.67 -7.01 -2.24
C ALA A 346 -22.81 -8.52 -2.50
N ASP A 347 -23.94 -8.95 -3.06
CA ASP A 347 -24.14 -10.33 -3.50
C ASP A 347 -23.37 -10.54 -4.82
N PRO A 348 -22.23 -11.25 -4.84
CA PRO A 348 -21.28 -11.14 -5.96
C PRO A 348 -21.67 -11.96 -7.18
N LEU A 349 -22.75 -12.76 -7.14
CA LEU A 349 -22.95 -13.84 -8.10
C LEU A 349 -24.43 -14.06 -8.45
N SER A 350 -25.14 -13.01 -8.90
CA SER A 350 -26.33 -13.24 -9.71
C SER A 350 -25.89 -13.57 -11.14
N GLY A 351 -26.17 -14.79 -11.59
CA GLY A 351 -25.75 -15.27 -12.90
C GLY A 351 -26.47 -14.53 -14.02
N VAL A 352 -25.73 -13.78 -14.83
CA VAL A 352 -26.23 -13.31 -16.12
C VAL A 352 -26.40 -14.53 -17.04
N PRO A 353 -27.57 -14.72 -17.67
CA PRO A 353 -27.80 -15.84 -18.58
C PRO A 353 -26.80 -15.78 -19.73
N PRO A 354 -26.38 -16.95 -20.27
CA PRO A 354 -25.48 -16.99 -21.40
C PRO A 354 -26.08 -16.16 -22.55
N VAL A 355 -25.28 -15.26 -23.11
CA VAL A 355 -25.64 -14.60 -24.38
C VAL A 355 -25.78 -15.73 -25.40
N LEU A 356 -27.02 -15.95 -25.87
CA LEU A 356 -27.31 -16.94 -26.90
C LEU A 356 -26.61 -16.51 -28.18
N ALA A 357 -25.52 -17.18 -28.54
CA ALA A 357 -24.90 -17.03 -29.85
C ALA A 357 -25.90 -17.50 -30.91
N VAL A 358 -26.19 -16.66 -31.89
CA VAL A 358 -27.00 -17.05 -33.04
C VAL A 358 -26.08 -17.76 -34.02
N GLU A 359 -26.41 -19.01 -34.37
CA GLU A 359 -25.62 -19.75 -35.35
C GLU A 359 -25.67 -19.04 -36.72
N PRO A 360 -24.51 -18.68 -37.32
CA PRO A 360 -24.47 -17.97 -38.59
C PRO A 360 -25.07 -18.82 -39.72
N SER A 361 -26.01 -18.23 -40.45
CA SER A 361 -26.86 -18.90 -41.45
C SER A 361 -26.29 -18.85 -42.87
N THR A 362 -25.48 -17.84 -43.20
CA THR A 362 -24.83 -17.68 -44.51
C THR A 362 -23.32 -17.91 -44.46
N SER A 363 -22.69 -18.19 -45.62
CA SER A 363 -21.24 -18.35 -45.71
C SER A 363 -20.46 -17.08 -45.31
N VAL A 364 -20.99 -15.89 -45.61
CA VAL A 364 -20.37 -14.62 -45.21
C VAL A 364 -20.57 -14.37 -43.71
N GLU A 365 -21.76 -14.64 -43.16
CA GLU A 365 -22.01 -14.57 -41.70
C GLU A 365 -21.01 -15.43 -40.92
N ARG A 366 -20.67 -16.64 -41.41
CA ARG A 366 -19.66 -17.52 -40.79
C ARG A 366 -18.26 -16.90 -40.75
N ILE A 367 -17.86 -16.21 -41.82
CA ILE A 367 -16.57 -15.52 -41.90
C ILE A 367 -16.54 -14.35 -40.91
N LEU A 368 -17.59 -13.54 -40.88
CA LEU A 368 -17.71 -12.40 -39.96
C LEU A 368 -17.75 -12.84 -38.50
N HIS A 369 -18.52 -13.90 -38.19
CA HIS A 369 -18.53 -14.49 -36.85
C HIS A 369 -17.14 -14.97 -36.43
N SER A 370 -16.37 -15.57 -37.34
CA SER A 370 -15.01 -16.05 -37.03
C SER A 370 -14.04 -14.91 -36.71
N ILE A 371 -14.22 -13.73 -37.33
CA ILE A 371 -13.47 -12.52 -37.00
C ILE A 371 -13.77 -12.07 -35.56
N GLU A 372 -15.04 -12.10 -35.13
CA GLU A 372 -15.43 -11.77 -33.73
C GLU A 372 -14.69 -12.65 -32.72
N ARG A 373 -14.47 -13.93 -33.05
CA ARG A 373 -13.84 -14.90 -32.15
C ARG A 373 -12.34 -14.72 -31.96
N ALA A 374 -11.69 -13.87 -32.75
CA ALA A 374 -10.26 -13.60 -32.63
C ALA A 374 -9.88 -13.05 -31.24
N PRO A 375 -8.70 -13.38 -30.73
CA PRO A 375 -8.18 -12.81 -29.48
C PRO A 375 -7.71 -11.37 -29.69
N SER A 376 -7.82 -10.56 -28.63
CA SER A 376 -7.27 -9.20 -28.56
C SER A 376 -6.89 -8.86 -27.12
N GLY A 377 -5.93 -7.94 -26.95
CA GLY A 377 -5.54 -7.44 -25.63
C GLY A 377 -6.74 -6.82 -24.90
N GLY A 378 -6.93 -7.16 -23.62
CA GLY A 378 -8.08 -6.68 -22.84
C GLY A 378 -9.46 -7.05 -23.42
N ASN A 379 -9.55 -7.96 -24.40
CA ASN A 379 -10.75 -8.17 -25.21
C ASN A 379 -11.27 -6.87 -25.87
N ALA A 380 -10.36 -5.96 -26.21
CA ALA A 380 -10.69 -4.64 -26.76
C ALA A 380 -11.27 -4.69 -28.18
N GLN A 381 -10.97 -5.76 -28.93
CA GLN A 381 -11.44 -5.97 -30.31
C GLN A 381 -11.18 -4.74 -31.19
N PRO A 382 -9.89 -4.40 -31.41
CA PRO A 382 -9.45 -3.12 -31.97
C PRO A 382 -9.58 -3.08 -33.50
N TRP A 383 -10.72 -3.56 -34.00
CA TRP A 383 -11.00 -3.67 -35.42
C TRP A 383 -12.39 -3.13 -35.75
N ALA A 384 -12.49 -2.51 -36.92
CA ALA A 384 -13.72 -2.23 -37.62
C ALA A 384 -13.80 -3.12 -38.86
N VAL A 385 -14.94 -3.78 -39.07
CA VAL A 385 -15.15 -4.71 -40.19
C VAL A 385 -16.19 -4.13 -41.14
N ARG A 386 -15.89 -4.12 -42.43
CA ARG A 386 -16.79 -3.69 -43.50
C ARG A 386 -16.78 -4.72 -44.63
N VAL A 387 -17.95 -5.05 -45.16
CA VAL A 387 -18.09 -5.92 -46.33
C VAL A 387 -18.50 -5.09 -47.54
N ASP A 388 -17.82 -5.29 -48.65
CA ASP A 388 -18.06 -4.61 -49.93
C ASP A 388 -18.12 -5.64 -51.06
N GLY A 389 -19.34 -6.10 -51.38
CA GLY A 389 -19.55 -7.22 -52.28
C GLY A 389 -18.82 -8.47 -51.80
N GLU A 390 -17.79 -8.88 -52.53
CA GLU A 390 -16.96 -10.05 -52.24
C GLU A 390 -15.67 -9.72 -51.46
N VAL A 391 -15.55 -8.51 -50.90
CA VAL A 391 -14.35 -8.10 -50.14
C VAL A 391 -14.70 -7.83 -48.68
N VAL A 392 -14.00 -8.51 -47.77
CA VAL A 392 -14.06 -8.25 -46.33
C VAL A 392 -12.88 -7.38 -45.93
N HIS A 393 -13.15 -6.17 -45.46
CA HIS A 393 -12.16 -5.22 -44.95
C HIS A 393 -12.15 -5.26 -43.43
N ILE A 394 -10.98 -5.43 -42.83
CA ILE A 394 -10.76 -5.37 -41.38
C ILE A 394 -9.70 -4.30 -41.13
N SER A 395 -10.11 -3.18 -40.54
CA SER A 395 -9.24 -2.03 -40.30
C SER A 395 -9.01 -1.83 -38.81
N LEU A 396 -7.83 -1.39 -38.42
CA LEU A 396 -7.52 -1.10 -37.03
C LEU A 396 -8.33 0.10 -36.56
N ASP A 397 -8.94 -0.01 -35.38
CA ASP A 397 -9.66 1.06 -34.69
C ASP A 397 -8.77 1.64 -33.58
N PRO A 398 -8.16 2.84 -33.77
CA PRO A 398 -7.25 3.43 -32.79
C PRO A 398 -7.92 3.77 -31.46
N ASP A 399 -9.25 3.99 -31.45
CA ASP A 399 -10.00 4.36 -30.26
C ASP A 399 -10.19 3.18 -29.28
N ARG A 400 -9.83 1.97 -29.72
CA ARG A 400 -9.87 0.72 -28.94
C ARG A 400 -8.49 0.21 -28.56
N SER A 401 -7.47 1.06 -28.61
CA SER A 401 -6.10 0.76 -28.19
C SER A 401 -5.90 1.09 -26.70
N SER A 402 -4.78 0.66 -26.13
CA SER A 402 -4.38 0.95 -24.73
C SER A 402 -2.94 1.46 -24.67
N ALA A 403 -2.51 2.03 -23.56
CA ALA A 403 -1.15 2.54 -23.41
C ALA A 403 -0.08 1.43 -23.53
N MET A 404 -0.43 0.17 -23.27
CA MET A 404 0.47 -0.97 -23.51
C MET A 404 0.59 -1.35 -24.99
N ASP A 405 -0.33 -0.90 -25.85
CA ASP A 405 -0.33 -1.14 -27.30
C ASP A 405 0.54 -0.10 -28.04
N ILE A 406 1.84 -0.12 -27.72
CA ILE A 406 2.81 0.86 -28.20
C ILE A 406 2.86 0.86 -29.73
N GLY A 407 2.50 1.99 -30.34
CA GLY A 407 2.48 2.16 -31.78
C GLY A 407 1.51 1.20 -32.49
N PHE A 408 0.42 0.79 -31.83
CA PHE A 408 -0.62 -0.09 -32.38
C PHE A 408 -0.17 -1.52 -32.74
N ARG A 409 0.96 -1.97 -32.17
CA ARG A 409 1.60 -3.25 -32.50
C ARG A 409 0.80 -4.45 -31.98
N GLY A 410 0.27 -4.38 -30.77
CA GLY A 410 -0.63 -5.38 -30.21
C GLY A 410 -2.00 -5.41 -30.92
N SER A 411 -2.51 -4.25 -31.33
CA SER A 411 -3.70 -4.20 -32.19
C SER A 411 -3.45 -4.81 -33.57
N ALA A 412 -2.28 -4.61 -34.16
CA ALA A 412 -1.89 -5.27 -35.41
C ALA A 412 -1.81 -6.81 -35.27
N VAL A 413 -1.30 -7.32 -34.14
CA VAL A 413 -1.34 -8.76 -33.82
C VAL A 413 -2.79 -9.25 -33.75
N ALA A 414 -3.69 -8.49 -33.14
CA ALA A 414 -5.11 -8.82 -33.06
C ALA A 414 -5.78 -8.88 -34.45
N LEU A 415 -5.47 -7.93 -35.34
CA LEU A 415 -5.90 -7.94 -36.75
C LEU A 415 -5.38 -9.16 -37.51
N GLY A 416 -4.14 -9.56 -37.25
CA GLY A 416 -3.54 -10.77 -37.80
C GLY A 416 -4.29 -12.05 -37.44
N ALA A 417 -4.69 -12.16 -36.17
CA ALA A 417 -5.50 -13.28 -35.70
C ALA A 417 -6.91 -13.25 -36.32
N ALA A 418 -7.53 -12.08 -36.42
CA ALA A 418 -8.81 -11.89 -37.11
C ALA A 418 -8.77 -12.30 -38.59
N MET A 419 -7.71 -11.92 -39.32
CA MET A 419 -7.49 -12.34 -40.70
C MET A 419 -7.29 -13.84 -40.82
N HIS A 420 -6.52 -14.46 -39.90
CA HIS A 420 -6.36 -15.92 -39.89
C HIS A 420 -7.72 -16.62 -39.74
N ASN A 421 -8.55 -16.15 -38.80
CA ASN A 421 -9.88 -16.72 -38.59
C ASN A 421 -10.79 -16.55 -39.80
N ALA A 422 -10.76 -15.38 -40.44
CA ALA A 422 -11.51 -15.14 -41.67
C ALA A 422 -11.10 -16.10 -42.80
N ARG A 423 -9.79 -16.35 -42.96
CA ARG A 423 -9.26 -17.28 -43.97
C ARG A 423 -9.63 -18.73 -43.69
N VAL A 424 -9.55 -19.16 -42.42
CA VAL A 424 -9.98 -20.50 -41.97
C VAL A 424 -11.47 -20.72 -42.29
N ALA A 425 -12.33 -19.75 -41.94
CA ALA A 425 -13.75 -19.80 -42.24
C ALA A 425 -14.02 -19.81 -43.75
N ALA A 426 -13.35 -18.94 -44.52
CA ALA A 426 -13.50 -18.88 -45.97
C ALA A 426 -13.07 -20.20 -46.65
N ALA A 427 -11.99 -20.83 -46.18
CA ALA A 427 -11.56 -22.14 -46.66
C ALA A 427 -12.61 -23.24 -46.37
N ALA A 428 -13.20 -23.24 -45.18
CA ALA A 428 -14.21 -24.22 -44.77
C ALA A 428 -15.53 -24.12 -45.56
N VAL A 429 -15.87 -22.93 -46.06
CA VAL A 429 -17.08 -22.71 -46.90
C VAL A 429 -16.77 -22.64 -48.40
N GLY A 430 -15.54 -22.90 -48.82
CA GLY A 430 -15.13 -22.92 -50.23
C GLY A 430 -15.04 -21.54 -50.90
N LEU A 431 -14.84 -20.48 -50.12
CA LEU A 431 -14.76 -19.09 -50.57
C LEU A 431 -13.37 -18.46 -50.36
N LEU A 432 -12.33 -19.26 -50.15
CA LEU A 432 -10.98 -18.73 -49.92
C LEU A 432 -10.48 -18.02 -51.19
N GLY A 433 -10.01 -16.78 -51.02
CA GLY A 433 -9.36 -16.03 -52.09
C GLY A 433 -8.09 -15.34 -51.59
N SER A 434 -7.77 -14.18 -52.16
CA SER A 434 -6.53 -13.46 -51.85
C SER A 434 -6.68 -12.59 -50.61
N SER A 435 -5.58 -12.43 -49.86
CA SER A 435 -5.51 -11.53 -48.71
C SER A 435 -4.36 -10.55 -48.88
N GLU A 436 -4.57 -9.31 -48.47
CA GLU A 436 -3.60 -8.22 -48.57
C GLU A 436 -3.53 -7.45 -47.24
N ILE A 437 -2.33 -6.96 -46.89
CA ILE A 437 -2.08 -6.06 -45.77
C ILE A 437 -1.81 -4.68 -46.35
N VAL A 438 -2.60 -3.70 -45.93
CA VAL A 438 -2.48 -2.32 -46.38
C VAL A 438 -2.00 -1.45 -45.20
N LEU A 439 -0.88 -0.76 -45.40
CA LEU A 439 -0.27 0.13 -44.41
C LEU A 439 -0.62 1.59 -44.69
N GLY A 440 -1.01 2.33 -43.66
CA GLY A 440 -1.42 3.73 -43.77
C GLY A 440 -2.76 3.94 -44.47
N GLY A 441 -3.14 5.21 -44.65
CA GLY A 441 -4.46 5.62 -45.16
C GLY A 441 -5.37 6.12 -44.02
N GLU A 442 -6.64 5.73 -44.02
CA GLU A 442 -7.63 6.10 -43.00
C GLU A 442 -7.42 5.36 -41.66
N SER A 443 -6.60 4.29 -41.65
CA SER A 443 -6.25 3.50 -40.47
C SER A 443 -4.74 3.18 -40.50
N PRO A 444 -4.07 3.03 -39.33
CA PRO A 444 -2.64 2.70 -39.28
C PRO A 444 -2.29 1.41 -40.05
N VAL A 445 -3.16 0.41 -39.97
CA VAL A 445 -3.04 -0.84 -40.73
C VAL A 445 -4.43 -1.44 -40.96
N SER A 446 -4.65 -2.00 -42.14
CA SER A 446 -5.85 -2.77 -42.47
C SER A 446 -5.47 -4.04 -43.22
N VAL A 447 -6.38 -5.00 -43.20
CA VAL A 447 -6.25 -6.27 -43.92
C VAL A 447 -7.52 -6.52 -44.71
N THR A 448 -7.37 -7.01 -45.95
CA THR A 448 -8.50 -7.25 -46.85
C THR A 448 -8.50 -8.69 -47.32
N LEU A 449 -9.62 -9.38 -47.17
CA LEU A 449 -9.85 -10.72 -47.72
C LEU A 449 -10.83 -10.61 -48.89
N ARG A 450 -10.34 -10.88 -50.10
CA ARG A 450 -11.19 -11.01 -51.29
C ARG A 450 -11.67 -12.45 -51.39
N LEU A 451 -12.97 -12.65 -51.29
CA LEU A 451 -13.61 -13.96 -51.44
C LEU A 451 -13.46 -14.43 -52.89
N GLY A 452 -13.38 -15.75 -53.06
CA GLY A 452 -13.23 -16.39 -54.36
C GLY A 452 -13.87 -17.77 -54.37
N SER A 453 -13.25 -18.71 -55.08
CA SER A 453 -13.70 -20.11 -55.16
C SER A 453 -12.62 -21.11 -54.74
N GLY A 454 -11.61 -20.65 -54.01
CA GLY A 454 -10.49 -21.46 -53.55
C GLY A 454 -10.83 -22.28 -52.30
N THR A 455 -10.06 -23.33 -52.07
CA THR A 455 -10.10 -24.14 -50.86
C THR A 455 -8.67 -24.37 -50.35
N ASP A 456 -8.53 -24.63 -49.06
CA ASP A 456 -7.30 -25.09 -48.43
C ASP A 456 -7.73 -26.11 -47.36
N PRO A 457 -7.53 -27.43 -47.60
CA PRO A 457 -8.01 -28.47 -46.69
C PRO A 457 -7.43 -28.36 -45.28
N ASP A 458 -6.17 -27.92 -45.15
CA ASP A 458 -5.51 -27.80 -43.84
C ASP A 458 -6.10 -26.63 -43.06
N LEU A 459 -6.31 -25.48 -43.70
CA LEU A 459 -7.01 -24.35 -43.09
C LEU A 459 -8.47 -24.69 -42.76
N ALA A 460 -9.18 -25.36 -43.67
CA ALA A 460 -10.58 -25.74 -43.47
C ALA A 460 -10.74 -26.69 -42.27
N ALA A 461 -9.79 -27.60 -42.05
CA ALA A 461 -9.79 -28.53 -40.92
C ALA A 461 -9.66 -27.83 -39.55
N ASP A 462 -9.10 -26.63 -39.50
CA ASP A 462 -8.94 -25.87 -38.26
C ASP A 462 -10.21 -25.10 -37.84
N TYR A 463 -11.23 -24.99 -38.70
CA TYR A 463 -12.47 -24.24 -38.42
C TYR A 463 -13.15 -24.58 -37.07
N PRO A 464 -13.45 -25.85 -36.73
CA PRO A 464 -14.05 -26.17 -35.43
C PRO A 464 -13.12 -25.86 -34.25
N HIS A 465 -11.80 -26.00 -34.43
CA HIS A 465 -10.81 -25.75 -33.38
C HIS A 465 -10.60 -24.24 -33.13
N MET A 466 -10.64 -23.44 -34.19
CA MET A 466 -10.64 -21.98 -34.13
C MET A 466 -11.85 -21.44 -33.34
N LEU A 467 -13.06 -21.95 -33.60
CA LEU A 467 -14.25 -21.56 -32.83
C LEU A 467 -14.17 -22.02 -31.36
N GLY A 468 -13.52 -23.16 -31.11
CA GLY A 468 -13.21 -23.69 -29.78
C GLY A 468 -12.10 -22.94 -29.05
N ARG A 469 -11.31 -22.10 -29.73
CA ARG A 469 -10.13 -21.45 -29.15
C ARG A 469 -10.48 -20.54 -27.98
N GLU A 470 -9.70 -20.59 -26.91
CA GLU A 470 -9.95 -19.80 -25.70
C GLU A 470 -8.70 -19.48 -24.89
N THR A 471 -8.81 -18.47 -24.04
CA THR A 471 -7.79 -18.12 -23.04
C THR A 471 -8.09 -18.84 -21.74
N ASN A 472 -7.08 -19.50 -21.18
CA ASN A 472 -7.21 -20.25 -19.95
C ASN A 472 -6.16 -19.77 -18.93
N ARG A 473 -6.63 -19.11 -17.88
CA ARG A 473 -5.78 -18.55 -16.81
C ARG A 473 -5.70 -19.44 -15.58
N SER A 474 -6.19 -20.68 -15.63
CA SER A 474 -6.08 -21.63 -14.53
C SER A 474 -4.62 -21.95 -14.18
N LEU A 475 -4.38 -22.35 -12.93
CA LEU A 475 -3.12 -22.97 -12.55
C LEU A 475 -2.94 -24.27 -13.34
N GLY A 476 -1.72 -24.49 -13.83
CA GLY A 476 -1.37 -25.72 -14.53
C GLY A 476 -0.92 -26.82 -13.55
N THR A 477 -0.74 -28.03 -14.06
CA THR A 477 -0.22 -29.16 -13.27
C THR A 477 1.30 -29.16 -13.10
N GLY A 478 2.04 -28.30 -13.82
CA GLY A 478 3.51 -28.34 -13.89
C GLY A 478 4.09 -29.54 -14.66
N ALA A 479 3.25 -30.34 -15.33
CA ALA A 479 3.72 -31.48 -16.11
C ALA A 479 4.52 -31.01 -17.35
N PRO A 480 5.64 -31.69 -17.70
CA PRO A 480 6.45 -31.32 -18.85
C PRO A 480 5.71 -31.56 -20.17
N LEU A 481 6.10 -30.81 -21.22
CA LEU A 481 5.58 -31.02 -22.56
C LEU A 481 6.00 -32.39 -23.14
N ALA A 482 5.13 -32.98 -23.95
CA ALA A 482 5.53 -34.12 -24.77
C ALA A 482 6.60 -33.71 -25.81
N PRO A 483 7.54 -34.62 -26.19
CA PRO A 483 8.74 -34.26 -26.95
C PRO A 483 8.50 -33.59 -28.32
N ASP A 484 7.36 -33.86 -28.96
CA ASP A 484 7.00 -33.41 -30.31
C ASP A 484 6.15 -32.13 -30.34
N VAL A 485 5.73 -31.65 -29.17
CA VAL A 485 4.85 -30.48 -29.05
C VAL A 485 5.53 -29.24 -29.61
N LEU A 486 6.74 -28.89 -29.13
CA LEU A 486 7.42 -27.66 -29.55
C LEU A 486 7.73 -27.66 -31.04
N ASP A 487 8.10 -28.80 -31.62
CA ASP A 487 8.33 -28.94 -33.06
C ASP A 487 7.04 -28.72 -33.86
N THR A 488 5.90 -29.21 -33.35
CA THR A 488 4.59 -29.00 -33.96
C THR A 488 4.19 -27.52 -33.93
N LEU A 489 4.40 -26.85 -32.80
CA LEU A 489 4.15 -25.40 -32.68
C LEU A 489 5.10 -24.58 -33.56
N ALA A 490 6.37 -24.98 -33.67
CA ALA A 490 7.33 -24.33 -34.54
C ALA A 490 6.95 -24.45 -36.02
N ARG A 491 6.47 -25.62 -36.46
CA ARG A 491 5.93 -25.81 -37.83
C ARG A 491 4.69 -24.95 -38.07
N ALA A 492 3.80 -24.84 -37.08
CA ALA A 492 2.64 -23.96 -37.17
C ALA A 492 3.07 -22.50 -37.36
N ALA A 493 3.97 -21.97 -36.53
CA ALA A 493 4.47 -20.60 -36.68
C ALA A 493 5.15 -20.36 -38.04
N ALA A 494 5.94 -21.32 -38.52
CA ALA A 494 6.68 -21.20 -39.77
C ALA A 494 5.77 -21.07 -41.01
N ALA A 495 4.53 -21.60 -40.95
CA ALA A 495 3.55 -21.48 -42.03
C ALA A 495 3.17 -20.02 -42.34
N ASP A 496 3.32 -19.12 -41.36
CA ASP A 496 3.07 -17.67 -41.49
C ASP A 496 4.38 -16.85 -41.39
N GLY A 497 5.54 -17.51 -41.57
CA GLY A 497 6.86 -16.86 -41.56
C GLY A 497 7.38 -16.46 -40.18
N ALA A 498 6.78 -16.96 -39.11
CA ALA A 498 7.18 -16.70 -37.72
C ALA A 498 8.02 -17.86 -37.13
N ARG A 499 8.62 -17.62 -35.96
CA ARG A 499 9.37 -18.63 -35.19
C ARG A 499 8.83 -18.76 -33.78
N VAL A 500 9.03 -19.93 -33.18
CA VAL A 500 8.76 -20.17 -31.75
C VAL A 500 10.07 -20.19 -30.98
N TYR A 501 10.16 -19.34 -29.98
CA TYR A 501 11.19 -19.35 -28.94
C TYR A 501 10.57 -19.90 -27.67
N ALA A 502 11.22 -20.84 -26.99
CA ALA A 502 10.61 -21.56 -25.87
C ALA A 502 11.57 -21.73 -24.69
N VAL A 503 10.99 -21.66 -23.50
CA VAL A 503 11.58 -22.08 -22.23
C VAL A 503 10.64 -23.10 -21.60
N ALA A 504 11.14 -24.29 -21.31
CA ALA A 504 10.35 -25.41 -20.80
C ALA A 504 11.02 -26.13 -19.62
N ASP A 505 12.27 -25.78 -19.28
CA ASP A 505 12.93 -26.29 -18.08
C ASP A 505 12.53 -25.48 -16.83
N GLU A 506 12.53 -26.14 -15.68
CA GLU A 506 12.07 -25.58 -14.41
C GLU A 506 12.81 -24.29 -14.02
N THR A 507 14.14 -24.24 -14.24
CA THR A 507 14.96 -23.07 -13.89
C THR A 507 14.63 -21.88 -14.77
N GLY A 508 14.52 -22.10 -16.08
CA GLY A 508 14.10 -21.06 -17.02
C GLY A 508 12.67 -20.58 -16.77
N ILE A 509 11.74 -21.49 -16.43
CA ILE A 509 10.35 -21.13 -16.07
C ILE A 509 10.34 -20.26 -14.81
N ALA A 510 11.14 -20.57 -13.79
CA ALA A 510 11.25 -19.76 -12.60
C ALA A 510 11.81 -18.36 -12.90
N GLU A 511 12.87 -18.26 -13.72
CA GLU A 511 13.45 -16.97 -14.07
C GLU A 511 12.49 -16.11 -14.92
N VAL A 512 11.80 -16.70 -15.91
CA VAL A 512 10.82 -15.95 -16.71
C VAL A 512 9.60 -15.54 -15.89
N ALA A 513 9.18 -16.35 -14.90
CA ALA A 513 8.12 -15.98 -13.97
C ALA A 513 8.47 -14.72 -13.18
N ASP A 514 9.70 -14.63 -12.65
CA ASP A 514 10.16 -13.46 -11.90
C ASP A 514 10.24 -12.20 -12.79
N LEU A 515 10.69 -12.35 -14.04
CA LEU A 515 10.76 -11.24 -15.01
C LEU A 515 9.37 -10.71 -15.39
N LEU A 516 8.43 -11.61 -15.67
CA LEU A 516 7.06 -11.25 -16.02
C LEU A 516 6.32 -10.64 -14.82
N ALA A 517 6.53 -11.17 -13.61
CA ALA A 517 5.99 -10.62 -12.37
C ALA A 517 6.50 -9.20 -12.09
N GLU A 518 7.77 -8.91 -12.37
CA GLU A 518 8.32 -7.56 -12.23
C GLU A 518 7.73 -6.59 -13.26
N ALA A 519 7.48 -7.02 -14.49
CA ALA A 519 6.77 -6.22 -15.48
C ALA A 519 5.32 -5.92 -15.06
N ASP A 520 4.62 -6.90 -14.48
CA ASP A 520 3.26 -6.73 -13.98
C ASP A 520 3.21 -5.80 -12.75
N ARG A 521 4.22 -5.90 -11.86
CA ARG A 521 4.41 -4.94 -10.76
C ARG A 521 4.51 -3.50 -11.28
N VAL A 522 5.26 -3.28 -12.37
CA VAL A 522 5.36 -1.94 -13.00
C VAL A 522 4.01 -1.48 -13.55
N ARG A 523 3.19 -2.39 -14.10
CA ARG A 523 1.83 -2.09 -14.56
C ARG A 523 0.95 -1.56 -13.42
N TYR A 524 0.96 -2.23 -12.27
CA TYR A 524 0.23 -1.77 -11.08
C TYR A 524 0.73 -0.43 -10.54
N LEU A 525 2.04 -0.18 -10.57
CA LEU A 525 2.65 1.00 -9.97
C LEU A 525 2.74 2.20 -10.91
N THR A 526 2.25 2.10 -12.15
CA THR A 526 2.19 3.22 -13.10
C THR A 526 0.76 3.72 -13.21
N ASP A 527 0.49 4.97 -12.85
CA ASP A 527 -0.88 5.48 -12.61
C ASP A 527 -1.86 5.25 -13.78
N HIS A 528 -1.46 5.58 -15.00
CA HIS A 528 -2.32 5.43 -16.17
C HIS A 528 -2.51 3.95 -16.56
N LEU A 529 -1.44 3.12 -16.49
CA LEU A 529 -1.53 1.68 -16.75
C LEU A 529 -2.39 0.96 -15.72
N HIS A 530 -2.33 1.37 -14.45
CA HIS A 530 -3.16 0.85 -13.37
C HIS A 530 -4.63 1.16 -13.62
N THR A 531 -4.92 2.41 -13.99
CA THR A 531 -6.28 2.86 -14.34
C THR A 531 -6.84 2.06 -15.51
N GLU A 532 -6.08 1.91 -16.60
CA GLU A 532 -6.49 1.11 -17.76
C GLU A 532 -6.68 -0.37 -17.40
N MET A 533 -5.75 -0.96 -16.65
CA MET A 533 -5.81 -2.37 -16.24
C MET A 533 -7.08 -2.71 -15.47
N PHE A 534 -7.49 -1.86 -14.51
CA PHE A 534 -8.73 -2.09 -13.78
C PHE A 534 -9.97 -1.67 -14.58
N GLY A 535 -9.83 -0.70 -15.49
CA GLY A 535 -10.86 -0.32 -16.46
C GLY A 535 -11.14 -1.40 -17.52
N GLU A 536 -10.23 -2.36 -17.73
CA GLU A 536 -10.44 -3.53 -18.58
C GLU A 536 -11.31 -4.61 -17.91
N LEU A 537 -11.40 -4.65 -16.58
CA LEU A 537 -12.13 -5.70 -15.87
C LEU A 537 -13.64 -5.45 -15.91
N ARG A 538 -14.43 -6.52 -16.03
CA ARG A 538 -15.89 -6.49 -16.00
C ARG A 538 -16.45 -7.36 -14.90
N GLN A 539 -17.33 -6.80 -14.09
CA GLN A 539 -18.16 -7.57 -13.16
C GLN A 539 -19.25 -8.32 -13.92
N PRO A 540 -19.78 -9.43 -13.37
CA PRO A 540 -20.78 -10.25 -14.06
C PRO A 540 -22.04 -9.51 -14.49
N ASP A 541 -22.41 -8.41 -13.81
CA ASP A 541 -23.58 -7.56 -14.07
C ASP A 541 -23.33 -6.42 -15.08
N GLU A 542 -22.10 -6.28 -15.59
CA GLU A 542 -21.72 -5.29 -16.60
C GLU A 542 -21.79 -5.83 -18.03
N ASP A 543 -21.53 -4.98 -19.05
CA ASP A 543 -21.42 -5.42 -20.44
C ASP A 543 -20.14 -6.23 -20.68
N LEU A 544 -20.30 -7.55 -20.73
CA LEU A 544 -19.21 -8.52 -20.90
C LEU A 544 -18.68 -8.62 -22.34
N ARG A 545 -19.28 -7.92 -23.32
CA ARG A 545 -18.88 -8.01 -24.74
C ARG A 545 -17.52 -7.38 -25.02
N THR A 546 -17.06 -6.51 -24.13
CA THR A 546 -15.71 -5.91 -24.12
C THR A 546 -15.08 -6.13 -22.76
N GLY A 547 -13.76 -6.00 -22.65
CA GLY A 547 -13.09 -6.21 -21.37
C GLY A 547 -13.01 -7.67 -20.94
N LEU A 548 -12.42 -7.89 -19.77
CA LEU A 548 -12.20 -9.19 -19.17
C LEU A 548 -13.21 -9.41 -18.04
N ASP A 549 -14.13 -10.35 -18.22
CA ASP A 549 -14.94 -10.88 -17.12
C ASP A 549 -14.01 -11.35 -15.99
N VAL A 550 -14.19 -10.82 -14.78
CA VAL A 550 -13.35 -11.15 -13.62
C VAL A 550 -13.32 -12.65 -13.31
N ARG A 551 -14.37 -13.41 -13.67
CA ARG A 551 -14.42 -14.87 -13.53
C ARG A 551 -13.42 -15.57 -14.43
N SER A 552 -13.08 -14.97 -15.58
CA SER A 552 -12.07 -15.51 -16.53
C SER A 552 -10.62 -15.38 -16.05
N LEU A 553 -10.40 -14.74 -14.90
CA LEU A 553 -9.11 -14.65 -14.23
C LEU A 553 -8.80 -15.88 -13.35
N GLU A 554 -9.82 -16.70 -13.05
CA GLU A 554 -9.72 -17.91 -12.22
C GLU A 554 -9.11 -17.62 -10.83
N LEU A 555 -9.53 -16.51 -10.22
CA LEU A 555 -8.97 -16.03 -8.94
C LEU A 555 -9.51 -16.82 -7.76
N THR A 556 -8.62 -17.26 -6.86
CA THR A 556 -8.99 -17.78 -5.54
C THR A 556 -9.58 -16.68 -4.65
N ALA A 557 -10.21 -17.04 -3.53
CA ALA A 557 -10.81 -16.06 -2.62
C ALA A 557 -9.79 -15.07 -2.03
N ASP A 558 -8.58 -15.51 -1.73
CA ASP A 558 -7.51 -14.65 -1.24
C ASP A 558 -6.94 -13.76 -2.36
N GLU A 559 -6.80 -14.27 -3.58
CA GLU A 559 -6.41 -13.46 -4.76
C GLU A 559 -7.46 -12.37 -5.06
N GLN A 560 -8.75 -12.67 -4.94
CA GLN A 560 -9.83 -11.67 -5.08
C GLN A 560 -9.73 -10.56 -4.02
N ALA A 561 -9.43 -10.92 -2.77
CA ALA A 561 -9.21 -9.94 -1.71
C ALA A 561 -7.99 -9.07 -1.98
N LYS A 562 -6.86 -9.66 -2.42
CA LYS A 562 -5.67 -8.94 -2.84
C LYS A 562 -5.96 -8.00 -4.02
N MET A 563 -6.75 -8.44 -5.00
CA MET A 563 -7.12 -7.63 -6.17
C MET A 563 -7.92 -6.38 -5.78
N ARG A 564 -8.84 -6.46 -4.80
CA ARG A 564 -9.57 -5.28 -4.29
C ARG A 564 -8.64 -4.25 -3.65
N ILE A 565 -7.59 -4.70 -2.97
CA ILE A 565 -6.52 -3.81 -2.47
C ILE A 565 -5.68 -3.29 -3.63
N GLY A 566 -5.38 -4.14 -4.61
CA GLY A 566 -4.67 -3.78 -5.85
C GLY A 566 -5.37 -2.70 -6.66
N ALA A 567 -6.70 -2.65 -6.65
CA ALA A 567 -7.52 -1.66 -7.35
C ALA A 567 -7.42 -0.23 -6.75
N ARG A 568 -6.84 -0.08 -5.57
CA ARG A 568 -6.74 1.20 -4.86
C ARG A 568 -5.52 1.99 -5.29
N ALA A 569 -5.72 3.02 -6.10
CA ALA A 569 -4.64 3.91 -6.56
C ALA A 569 -3.88 4.59 -5.41
N ASP A 570 -4.57 4.94 -4.31
CA ASP A 570 -3.94 5.51 -3.11
C ASP A 570 -2.96 4.52 -2.45
N VAL A 571 -3.29 3.23 -2.44
CA VAL A 571 -2.39 2.16 -1.97
C VAL A 571 -1.19 2.00 -2.91
N MET A 572 -1.40 2.04 -4.23
CA MET A 572 -0.31 1.92 -5.21
C MET A 572 0.68 3.08 -5.12
N ALA A 573 0.21 4.29 -4.83
CA ALA A 573 1.07 5.45 -4.57
C ALA A 573 2.02 5.19 -3.39
N TYR A 574 1.49 4.75 -2.24
CA TYR A 574 2.33 4.39 -1.09
C TYR A 574 3.32 3.25 -1.40
N LEU A 575 2.88 2.20 -2.11
CA LEU A 575 3.77 1.11 -2.50
C LEU A 575 4.90 1.58 -3.43
N ARG A 576 4.64 2.56 -4.30
CA ARG A 576 5.67 3.18 -5.15
C ARG A 576 6.68 3.97 -4.32
N ASP A 577 6.20 4.82 -3.43
CA ASP A 577 7.05 5.64 -2.54
C ASP A 577 7.93 4.79 -1.64
N TRP A 578 7.41 3.63 -1.19
CA TRP A 578 8.18 2.68 -0.38
C TRP A 578 9.09 1.76 -1.20
N SER A 579 9.13 1.89 -2.54
CA SER A 579 9.79 0.93 -3.43
C SER A 579 9.36 -0.52 -3.17
N GLY A 580 8.07 -0.70 -2.88
CA GLY A 580 7.42 -1.95 -2.52
C GLY A 580 6.68 -2.61 -3.69
N GLY A 581 5.60 -3.32 -3.36
CA GLY A 581 4.71 -3.92 -4.37
C GLY A 581 5.18 -5.25 -4.97
N ARG A 582 6.21 -5.91 -4.42
CA ARG A 582 6.67 -7.21 -4.95
C ARG A 582 5.56 -8.27 -5.06
N ALA A 583 4.62 -8.26 -4.11
CA ALA A 583 3.49 -9.18 -4.11
C ALA A 583 2.49 -8.95 -5.25
N LEU A 584 2.51 -7.79 -5.92
CA LEU A 584 1.58 -7.46 -7.00
C LEU A 584 1.76 -8.36 -8.23
N GLY A 585 2.96 -8.90 -8.44
CA GLY A 585 3.24 -9.84 -9.51
C GLY A 585 2.99 -11.32 -9.16
N GLU A 586 2.59 -11.66 -7.92
CA GLU A 586 2.41 -13.05 -7.47
C GLU A 586 1.41 -13.82 -8.33
N TYR A 587 0.28 -13.21 -8.69
CA TYR A 587 -0.75 -13.82 -9.53
C TYR A 587 -0.19 -14.37 -10.85
N LEU A 588 0.56 -13.53 -11.57
CA LEU A 588 1.19 -13.93 -12.83
C LEU A 588 2.33 -14.92 -12.58
N ARG A 589 3.14 -14.69 -11.55
CA ARG A 589 4.27 -15.54 -11.19
C ARG A 589 3.84 -16.98 -10.95
N ASP A 590 2.84 -17.20 -10.12
CA ASP A 590 2.39 -18.55 -9.72
C ASP A 590 1.77 -19.30 -10.90
N ARG A 591 1.08 -18.58 -11.79
CA ARG A 591 0.60 -19.13 -13.06
C ARG A 591 1.76 -19.54 -13.96
N VAL A 592 2.75 -18.68 -14.15
CA VAL A 592 3.92 -19.02 -14.97
C VAL A 592 4.70 -20.20 -14.37
N LEU A 593 4.89 -20.25 -13.05
CA LEU A 593 5.55 -21.38 -12.37
C LEU A 593 4.83 -22.72 -12.55
N SER A 594 3.51 -22.72 -12.68
CA SER A 594 2.71 -23.94 -12.94
C SER A 594 2.65 -24.36 -14.41
N SER A 595 3.47 -23.76 -15.28
CA SER A 595 3.42 -23.97 -16.73
C SER A 595 4.26 -25.16 -17.18
N ALA A 596 3.88 -25.74 -18.33
CA ALA A 596 4.69 -26.73 -19.03
C ALA A 596 5.76 -26.05 -19.90
N ALA A 597 5.45 -24.88 -20.45
CA ALA A 597 6.41 -24.01 -21.14
C ALA A 597 5.89 -22.56 -21.22
N VAL A 598 6.84 -21.64 -21.43
CA VAL A 598 6.56 -20.28 -21.91
C VAL A 598 7.17 -20.15 -23.29
N ILE A 599 6.39 -19.67 -24.25
CA ILE A 599 6.84 -19.46 -25.63
C ILE A 599 6.67 -18.01 -26.07
N ALA A 600 7.54 -17.52 -26.93
CA ALA A 600 7.44 -16.23 -27.60
C ALA A 600 7.42 -16.46 -29.12
N ILE A 601 6.48 -15.79 -29.80
CA ILE A 601 6.30 -15.92 -31.25
C ILE A 601 7.02 -14.76 -31.93
N GLY A 602 8.09 -15.08 -32.65
CA GLY A 602 9.00 -14.11 -33.24
C GLY A 602 8.86 -13.93 -34.75
N PHE A 603 9.23 -12.75 -35.26
CA PHE A 603 9.22 -12.43 -36.70
C PHE A 603 10.29 -11.40 -37.07
N PRO A 604 10.69 -11.21 -38.33
CA PRO A 604 11.75 -10.26 -38.69
C PRO A 604 11.44 -8.79 -38.34
N ALA A 605 12.37 -8.10 -37.68
CA ALA A 605 12.16 -6.77 -37.11
C ALA A 605 11.93 -5.63 -38.13
N ASN A 606 12.33 -5.84 -39.39
CA ASN A 606 12.23 -4.87 -40.48
C ASN A 606 10.84 -4.81 -41.14
N GLU A 607 9.91 -5.70 -40.76
CA GLU A 607 8.57 -5.78 -41.37
C GLU A 607 7.55 -4.79 -40.78
N GLY A 608 7.91 -4.04 -39.73
CA GLY A 608 7.03 -3.02 -39.13
C GLY A 608 5.67 -3.58 -38.69
N LEU A 609 4.59 -2.80 -38.86
CA LEU A 609 3.23 -3.22 -38.53
C LEU A 609 2.75 -4.43 -39.35
N ALA A 610 3.18 -4.56 -40.61
CA ALA A 610 2.84 -5.73 -41.42
C ALA A 610 3.42 -7.02 -40.82
N GLY A 611 4.61 -6.94 -40.21
CA GLY A 611 5.19 -8.05 -39.45
C GLY A 611 4.36 -8.45 -38.25
N TYR A 612 3.82 -7.49 -37.50
CA TYR A 612 2.91 -7.76 -36.37
C TYR A 612 1.59 -8.41 -36.82
N VAL A 613 1.04 -8.01 -37.98
CA VAL A 613 -0.14 -8.67 -38.57
C VAL A 613 0.17 -10.13 -38.92
N LYS A 614 1.27 -10.42 -39.62
CA LYS A 614 1.66 -11.81 -39.91
C LYS A 614 1.93 -12.61 -38.63
N GLY A 615 2.62 -11.98 -37.67
CA GLY A 615 2.86 -12.52 -36.34
C GLY A 615 1.56 -12.87 -35.61
N GLY A 616 0.52 -12.04 -35.75
CA GLY A 616 -0.83 -12.32 -35.25
C GLY A 616 -1.49 -13.53 -35.87
N SER A 617 -1.37 -13.72 -37.18
CA SER A 617 -1.84 -14.94 -37.85
C SER A 617 -1.08 -16.18 -37.35
N ALA A 618 0.24 -16.07 -37.15
CA ALA A 618 1.04 -17.15 -36.57
C ALA A 618 0.65 -17.45 -35.12
N VAL A 619 0.38 -16.43 -34.31
CA VAL A 619 -0.11 -16.56 -32.92
C VAL A 619 -1.39 -17.38 -32.88
N GLU A 620 -2.38 -17.02 -33.70
CA GLU A 620 -3.67 -17.73 -33.72
C GLU A 620 -3.49 -19.19 -34.15
N ARG A 621 -2.69 -19.45 -35.19
CA ARG A 621 -2.40 -20.82 -35.64
C ARG A 621 -1.69 -21.65 -34.58
N VAL A 622 -0.67 -21.10 -33.92
CA VAL A 622 0.07 -21.78 -32.84
C VAL A 622 -0.86 -22.06 -31.65
N TRP A 623 -1.74 -21.13 -31.32
CA TRP A 623 -2.72 -21.29 -30.25
C TRP A 623 -3.69 -22.43 -30.55
N ILE A 624 -4.27 -22.48 -31.75
CA ILE A 624 -5.14 -23.56 -32.20
C ILE A 624 -4.40 -24.90 -32.15
N ALA A 625 -3.17 -24.94 -32.66
CA ALA A 625 -2.33 -26.15 -32.65
C ALA A 625 -2.05 -26.64 -31.21
N ALA A 626 -1.74 -25.74 -30.28
CA ALA A 626 -1.50 -26.08 -28.88
C ALA A 626 -2.76 -26.67 -28.22
N GLN A 627 -3.94 -26.09 -28.48
CA GLN A 627 -5.20 -26.62 -27.92
C GLN A 627 -5.60 -27.96 -28.52
N LYS A 628 -5.31 -28.21 -29.81
CA LYS A 628 -5.48 -29.54 -30.44
C LYS A 628 -4.63 -30.61 -29.75
N LEU A 629 -3.49 -30.22 -29.17
CA LEU A 629 -2.62 -31.08 -28.37
C LEU A 629 -3.02 -31.15 -26.88
N GLY A 630 -4.17 -30.58 -26.51
CA GLY A 630 -4.69 -30.63 -25.14
C GLY A 630 -4.08 -29.61 -24.17
N LEU A 631 -3.36 -28.60 -24.68
CA LEU A 631 -2.76 -27.56 -23.85
C LEU A 631 -3.74 -26.41 -23.60
N ALA A 632 -3.82 -25.96 -22.36
CA ALA A 632 -4.33 -24.66 -21.99
C ALA A 632 -3.33 -23.58 -22.41
N VAL A 633 -3.84 -22.48 -22.96
CA VAL A 633 -3.02 -21.37 -23.46
C VAL A 633 -3.49 -20.05 -22.83
N GLN A 634 -2.54 -19.29 -22.32
CA GLN A 634 -2.74 -17.93 -21.82
C GLN A 634 -1.78 -16.98 -22.53
N PRO A 635 -2.27 -15.92 -23.18
CA PRO A 635 -1.40 -14.84 -23.64
C PRO A 635 -0.89 -14.05 -22.43
N VAL A 636 0.39 -13.71 -22.46
CA VAL A 636 1.05 -12.85 -21.48
C VAL A 636 1.62 -11.66 -22.24
N SER A 637 1.24 -10.46 -21.84
CA SER A 637 1.65 -9.23 -22.50
C SER A 637 2.36 -8.34 -21.48
N PRO A 638 3.66 -8.57 -21.22
CA PRO A 638 4.40 -7.73 -20.29
C PRO A 638 4.50 -6.31 -20.82
N VAL A 639 4.58 -5.32 -19.93
CA VAL A 639 4.55 -3.88 -20.25
C VAL A 639 5.57 -3.47 -21.33
N PHE A 640 6.73 -4.14 -21.38
CA PHE A 640 7.79 -3.85 -22.36
C PHE A 640 7.59 -4.51 -23.73
N LEU A 641 6.59 -5.40 -23.91
CA LEU A 641 6.50 -6.34 -25.03
C LEU A 641 6.62 -5.66 -26.40
N TYR A 642 5.95 -4.52 -26.56
CA TYR A 642 5.90 -3.80 -27.83
C TYR A 642 6.88 -2.63 -27.90
N ALA A 643 7.76 -2.45 -26.91
CA ALA A 643 8.69 -1.33 -26.88
C ALA A 643 9.91 -1.62 -27.77
N ARG A 644 10.26 -0.66 -28.62
CA ARG A 644 11.35 -0.80 -29.61
C ARG A 644 12.63 -0.09 -29.25
N ASN A 645 12.53 0.91 -28.40
CA ASN A 645 13.63 1.78 -28.02
C ASN A 645 13.38 2.31 -26.60
N ALA A 646 14.33 3.10 -26.08
CA ALA A 646 14.23 3.67 -24.75
C ALA A 646 13.12 4.74 -24.62
N ASP A 647 12.72 5.39 -25.72
CA ASP A 647 11.66 6.40 -25.72
C ASP A 647 10.29 5.72 -25.55
N ASP A 648 10.03 4.62 -26.28
CA ASP A 648 8.83 3.79 -26.10
C ASP A 648 8.67 3.34 -24.62
N LEU A 649 9.78 2.93 -23.96
CA LEU A 649 9.75 2.53 -22.55
C LEU A 649 9.50 3.71 -21.60
N ARG A 650 10.01 4.90 -21.94
CA ARG A 650 9.81 6.12 -21.15
C ARG A 650 8.37 6.62 -21.27
N ASP A 651 7.79 6.52 -22.46
CA ASP A 651 6.41 6.93 -22.73
C ASP A 651 5.41 6.05 -21.98
N VAL A 652 5.68 4.74 -21.90
CA VAL A 652 4.86 3.80 -21.13
C VAL A 652 5.05 3.95 -19.63
N SER A 653 6.29 4.13 -19.14
CA SER A 653 6.53 4.38 -17.72
C SER A 653 7.86 5.07 -17.48
N ALA A 654 7.81 6.40 -17.38
CA ALA A 654 9.00 7.22 -17.10
C ALA A 654 9.66 6.88 -15.76
N ALA A 655 8.86 6.50 -14.74
CA ALA A 655 9.37 6.15 -13.41
C ALA A 655 10.08 4.79 -13.37
N PHE A 656 9.80 3.89 -14.31
CA PHE A 656 10.31 2.51 -14.33
C PHE A 656 11.06 2.15 -15.61
N THR A 657 11.52 3.15 -16.38
CA THR A 657 12.20 2.93 -17.68
C THR A 657 13.41 1.99 -17.56
N ASP A 658 14.29 2.20 -16.58
CA ASP A 658 15.48 1.37 -16.37
C ASP A 658 15.11 -0.06 -15.95
N THR A 659 14.09 -0.21 -15.10
CA THR A 659 13.56 -1.50 -14.68
C THR A 659 13.03 -2.27 -15.90
N LEU A 660 12.17 -1.65 -16.70
CA LEU A 660 11.59 -2.28 -17.89
C LEU A 660 12.67 -2.62 -18.94
N ALA A 661 13.66 -1.76 -19.15
CA ALA A 661 14.79 -2.03 -20.05
C ALA A 661 15.62 -3.23 -19.59
N SER A 662 15.89 -3.33 -18.28
CA SER A 662 16.60 -4.45 -17.66
C SER A 662 15.81 -5.76 -17.80
N VAL A 663 14.51 -5.73 -17.47
CA VAL A 663 13.62 -6.90 -17.58
C VAL A 663 13.52 -7.36 -19.03
N HIS A 664 13.30 -6.45 -20.00
CA HIS A 664 13.23 -6.76 -21.43
C HIS A 664 14.53 -7.43 -21.90
N LYS A 665 15.69 -6.85 -21.61
CA LYS A 665 16.99 -7.41 -22.01
C LYS A 665 17.20 -8.83 -21.47
N ARG A 666 16.87 -9.07 -20.19
CA ARG A 666 17.00 -10.38 -19.56
C ARG A 666 16.01 -11.39 -20.14
N PHE A 667 14.77 -10.97 -20.38
CA PHE A 667 13.76 -11.79 -21.02
C PHE A 667 14.20 -12.26 -22.42
N SER A 668 14.66 -11.33 -23.27
CA SER A 668 15.11 -11.68 -24.63
C SER A 668 16.33 -12.61 -24.62
N ALA A 669 17.25 -12.43 -23.67
CA ALA A 669 18.40 -13.32 -23.51
C ALA A 669 17.98 -14.73 -23.06
N LEU A 670 17.08 -14.83 -22.08
CA LEU A 670 16.56 -16.10 -21.56
C LEU A 670 15.79 -16.88 -22.65
N MET A 671 14.94 -16.19 -23.41
CA MET A 671 14.18 -16.76 -24.53
C MET A 671 15.04 -16.98 -25.80
N ARG A 672 16.29 -16.51 -25.81
CA ARG A 672 17.23 -16.57 -26.95
C ARG A 672 16.70 -15.89 -28.22
N ILE A 673 16.00 -14.78 -28.05
CA ILE A 673 15.42 -14.00 -29.15
C ILE A 673 16.53 -13.14 -29.79
N PRO A 674 16.81 -13.30 -31.09
CA PRO A 674 17.82 -12.50 -31.78
C PRO A 674 17.43 -11.02 -31.87
N GLY A 675 18.41 -10.10 -31.81
CA GLY A 675 18.14 -8.66 -31.89
C GLY A 675 17.57 -8.15 -33.22
N HIS A 676 17.56 -8.99 -34.26
CA HIS A 676 16.91 -8.71 -35.55
C HIS A 676 15.48 -9.24 -35.64
N GLU A 677 14.92 -9.80 -34.55
CA GLU A 677 13.54 -10.28 -34.48
C GLU A 677 12.66 -9.49 -33.50
N GLN A 678 11.38 -9.48 -33.88
CA GLN A 678 10.10 -9.14 -33.26
C GLN A 678 9.66 -10.10 -32.17
N VAL A 679 8.88 -9.70 -31.17
CA VAL A 679 7.93 -10.62 -30.52
C VAL A 679 6.52 -10.12 -30.81
N ALA A 680 5.69 -10.98 -31.40
CA ALA A 680 4.28 -10.72 -31.61
C ALA A 680 3.48 -10.94 -30.32
N LEU A 681 3.71 -12.07 -29.64
CA LEU A 681 3.07 -12.38 -28.36
C LEU A 681 3.87 -13.40 -27.57
N VAL A 682 3.74 -13.35 -26.24
CA VAL A 682 4.22 -14.41 -25.34
C VAL A 682 3.02 -15.25 -24.92
N LEU A 683 3.14 -16.57 -25.01
CA LEU A 683 2.11 -17.52 -24.61
C LEU A 683 2.65 -18.42 -23.50
N ARG A 684 1.85 -18.58 -22.46
CA ARG A 684 2.00 -19.60 -21.44
C ARG A 684 1.25 -20.85 -21.88
N LEU A 685 1.92 -22.01 -21.81
CA LEU A 685 1.35 -23.32 -22.14
C LEU A 685 1.30 -24.19 -20.88
N SER A 686 0.15 -24.78 -20.59
CA SER A 686 -0.07 -25.61 -19.40
C SER A 686 -1.01 -26.77 -19.70
N TYR A 687 -0.94 -27.82 -18.89
CA TYR A 687 -2.07 -28.75 -18.74
C TYR A 687 -2.93 -28.25 -17.58
N ALA A 688 -4.18 -27.88 -17.85
CA ALA A 688 -5.09 -27.30 -16.87
C ALA A 688 -6.56 -27.67 -17.18
N PRO A 689 -7.47 -27.61 -16.20
CA PRO A 689 -8.91 -27.72 -16.44
C PRO A 689 -9.40 -26.65 -17.42
N ALA A 690 -10.53 -26.90 -18.09
CA ALA A 690 -11.18 -25.90 -18.94
C ALA A 690 -11.54 -24.63 -18.13
N PRO A 691 -11.50 -23.43 -18.75
CA PRO A 691 -11.85 -22.19 -18.08
C PRO A 691 -13.34 -22.17 -17.72
N THR A 692 -13.66 -21.50 -16.62
CA THR A 692 -15.02 -21.41 -16.07
C THR A 692 -15.95 -20.61 -16.98
N VAL A 693 -15.43 -19.57 -17.63
CA VAL A 693 -16.18 -18.73 -18.58
C VAL A 693 -15.34 -18.41 -19.81
N ARG A 694 -16.02 -18.21 -20.94
CA ARG A 694 -15.41 -17.69 -22.18
C ARG A 694 -15.80 -16.23 -22.35
N SER A 695 -14.84 -15.39 -22.75
CA SER A 695 -15.11 -13.97 -23.00
C SER A 695 -16.18 -13.81 -24.10
N ALA A 696 -17.17 -12.96 -23.86
CA ALA A 696 -18.12 -12.53 -24.87
C ALA A 696 -17.46 -11.56 -25.88
N ARG A 697 -18.17 -11.25 -26.98
CA ARG A 697 -17.65 -10.44 -28.09
C ARG A 697 -18.69 -9.42 -28.55
N LEU A 698 -18.19 -8.31 -29.08
CA LEU A 698 -18.99 -7.37 -29.85
C LEU A 698 -19.37 -8.04 -31.18
N PRO A 699 -20.64 -7.94 -31.59
CA PRO A 699 -21.03 -8.43 -32.90
C PRO A 699 -20.45 -7.53 -33.99
N VAL A 700 -20.00 -8.15 -35.08
CA VAL A 700 -19.68 -7.49 -36.34
C VAL A 700 -20.98 -7.32 -37.13
N LEU A 701 -21.20 -6.15 -37.72
CA LEU A 701 -22.38 -5.89 -38.55
C LEU A 701 -22.50 -6.93 -39.67
N GLY A 702 -23.65 -7.60 -39.75
CA GLY A 702 -23.93 -8.65 -40.71
C GLY A 702 -23.41 -10.04 -40.33
N SER A 703 -22.91 -10.26 -39.12
CA SER A 703 -22.51 -11.60 -38.64
C SER A 703 -23.69 -12.47 -38.20
N GLY A 704 -24.86 -11.87 -37.98
CA GLY A 704 -26.04 -12.53 -37.41
C GLY A 704 -26.15 -12.37 -35.89
N ASN A 705 -25.05 -12.07 -35.20
CA ASN A 705 -25.04 -11.74 -33.76
C ASN A 705 -25.38 -10.26 -33.47
N ASP A 706 -25.52 -9.44 -34.52
CA ASP A 706 -25.93 -8.05 -34.49
C ASP A 706 -27.46 -7.85 -34.50
N ARG A 707 -28.23 -8.94 -34.55
CA ARG A 707 -29.69 -8.95 -34.70
C ARG A 707 -30.46 -8.95 -33.39
#